data_AF-A0A944X193-F1
#
_entry.id   AF-A0A944X193-F1
#
_cell.length_a   1.000
_cell.length_b   1.000
_cell.length_c   1.000
_cell.angle_alpha   90.00
_cell.angle_beta   90.00
_cell.angle_gamma   90.00
#
_symmetry.space_group_name_H-M   'P 1'
#
loop_
_entity.id
_entity.type
_entity.pdbx_description
1 polymer ?
#
loop_
_entity_poly.entity_id
_entity_poly.type
_entity_poly.pdbx_seq_one_letter_code
_entity_poly.pdbx_strand_id
1 'polypeptide(L)'
;MKLTDLAEQIGLSTKELKVKLDELGFGVKPQARTIEDDVAELVIAEFTDSSEGDVLADDGKEDDVAEVYDAIIHQEMEKEVVKSQRKKMAGKDDKKKKDEDEEEEASTPGKAIDIGDLISVKELAEKSGVNVAKIIGELMRNGILANINQQIDFETILIIAEDLGIKIKKKYGIAKADDILARNLDNLIKEEDEGVLKERPPVVVVMGHVDHGKTKLLDYIRKSDVVAGESGGITQHIAAYQVNVPAKDGKGDPRLVTFLDTPGHEAFTEMRARGAHVTDIAILIVAADEGIKPQTVEALNHAKEAGVPIIVAINKIDKPDVNIDKVKGELSDHDLQPEDWGGKTITVPISALRGDGIPELLDMILLVADMEIYKANPDRSAVCTVVEAHLDHSLGPVATILVNAGTLKKGDNFIVGSTSGKVKIMKDSLGKRIEAAGPSTPILVAGLNETPLSGDILQVVANEKEARQKSEEIIRAMENSASKDDMSNMNRLITHVQSNQIMKVVLKADTKGSLEAIKGSLAKIRDDEVAFKIIHSGVGEVSESDIMMASASKGLVLGFHVDFDSAHAKQTAERERVEVRRYKIIYELIDEVKNVLSGLLEPEIVVEELGKVAVQQIFWTKKKEMIIGCKVINGKITKDSLVKIHRGEEILAEEQKLVSLQRGENSVNEVKEGEECGIKYDGKVKLEEGDIFEAYRRVEKHRKLGDKIEREEEEVVEDEAAGEESEDSKEEEKTEET
;
A
#
# COMPACT_ATOMS: atom_id res chain seq x y z
N MET A 1 36.09 -35.65 29.41
CA MET A 1 36.77 -36.11 30.63
C MET A 1 36.29 -37.50 31.06
N LYS A 2 37.13 -38.36 31.66
CA LYS A 2 36.65 -39.64 32.24
C LYS A 2 35.88 -39.38 33.53
N LEU A 3 34.75 -40.06 33.70
CA LEU A 3 33.90 -39.90 34.88
C LEU A 3 34.60 -40.31 36.18
N THR A 4 35.54 -41.26 36.12
CA THR A 4 36.35 -41.66 37.28
C THR A 4 37.22 -40.53 37.79
N ASP A 5 37.86 -39.82 36.86
CA ASP A 5 38.84 -38.78 37.15
C ASP A 5 38.11 -37.52 37.65
N LEU A 6 36.95 -37.22 37.06
CA LEU A 6 36.07 -36.14 37.52
C LEU A 6 35.52 -36.43 38.92
N ALA A 7 35.08 -37.67 39.18
CA ALA A 7 34.55 -38.06 40.48
C ALA A 7 35.61 -37.97 41.59
N GLU A 8 36.86 -38.36 41.29
CA GLU A 8 37.98 -38.21 42.21
C GLU A 8 38.30 -36.74 42.49
N GLN A 9 38.24 -35.88 41.47
CA GLN A 9 38.54 -34.45 41.59
C GLN A 9 37.54 -33.68 42.45
N ILE A 10 36.27 -34.08 42.46
CA ILE A 10 35.21 -33.47 43.27
C ILE A 10 34.90 -34.28 44.55
N GLY A 11 35.68 -35.34 44.84
CA GLY A 11 35.55 -36.13 46.06
C GLY A 11 34.31 -37.04 46.16
N LEU A 12 33.71 -37.43 45.03
CA LEU A 12 32.52 -38.30 44.98
C LEU A 12 32.85 -39.69 44.43
N SER A 13 31.99 -40.68 44.71
CA SER A 13 32.04 -41.95 43.98
C SER A 13 31.47 -41.78 42.56
N THR A 14 31.96 -42.59 41.61
CA THR A 14 31.51 -42.52 40.21
C THR A 14 30.02 -42.83 40.04
N LYS A 15 29.40 -43.52 41.01
CA LYS A 15 27.94 -43.75 41.04
C LYS A 15 27.17 -42.51 41.48
N GLU A 16 27.64 -41.81 42.52
CA GLU A 16 27.01 -40.59 43.03
C GLU A 16 27.11 -39.45 42.01
N LEU A 17 28.26 -39.30 41.36
CA LEU A 17 28.44 -38.31 40.29
C LEU A 17 27.43 -38.52 39.15
N LYS A 18 27.16 -39.78 38.76
CA LYS A 18 26.19 -40.08 37.70
C LYS A 18 24.75 -39.74 38.08
N VAL A 19 24.37 -39.95 39.34
CA VAL A 19 23.04 -39.58 39.83
C VAL A 19 22.90 -38.06 39.81
N LYS A 20 23.90 -37.32 40.30
CA LYS A 20 23.87 -35.86 40.28
C LYS A 20 23.88 -35.24 38.89
N LEU A 21 24.61 -35.83 37.95
CA LEU A 21 24.56 -35.40 36.55
C LEU A 21 23.17 -35.58 35.93
N ASP A 22 22.43 -36.60 36.33
CA ASP A 22 21.05 -36.81 35.90
C ASP A 22 20.08 -35.83 36.58
N GLU A 23 20.25 -35.56 37.88
CA GLU A 23 19.48 -34.54 38.62
C GLU A 23 19.69 -33.12 38.06
N LEU A 24 20.91 -32.80 37.63
CA LEU A 24 21.24 -31.54 36.95
C LEU A 24 20.79 -31.49 35.49
N GLY A 25 20.12 -32.54 34.99
CA GLY A 25 19.51 -32.57 33.67
C GLY A 25 20.47 -32.86 32.50
N PHE A 26 21.71 -33.25 32.78
CA PHE A 26 22.71 -33.55 31.74
C PHE A 26 22.54 -34.95 31.11
N GLY A 27 21.63 -35.78 31.63
CA GLY A 27 21.11 -36.99 30.95
C GLY A 27 22.17 -38.04 30.57
N VAL A 28 22.99 -38.48 31.53
CA VAL A 28 24.11 -39.39 31.26
C VAL A 28 23.66 -40.86 31.28
N LYS A 29 23.87 -41.57 30.16
CA LYS A 29 23.53 -43.01 30.06
C LYS A 29 24.25 -43.85 31.14
N PRO A 30 23.61 -44.85 31.78
CA PRO A 30 24.18 -45.58 32.92
C PRO A 30 25.56 -46.21 32.67
N GLN A 31 25.82 -46.62 31.42
CA GLN A 31 27.07 -47.26 31.00
C GLN A 31 28.16 -46.29 30.50
N ALA A 32 27.88 -44.99 30.42
CA ALA A 32 28.84 -43.99 29.97
C ALA A 32 30.06 -43.96 30.90
N ARG A 33 31.26 -43.82 30.31
CA ARG A 33 32.55 -43.74 31.02
C ARG A 33 33.22 -42.38 30.91
N THR A 34 32.71 -41.51 30.03
CA THR A 34 33.25 -40.19 29.74
C THR A 34 32.10 -39.21 29.56
N ILE A 35 32.36 -37.93 29.86
CA ILE A 35 31.48 -36.79 29.55
C ILE A 35 32.27 -35.73 28.79
N GLU A 36 31.57 -34.77 28.18
CA GLU A 36 32.20 -33.63 27.51
C GLU A 36 32.91 -32.71 28.50
N ASP A 37 33.98 -32.04 28.06
CA ASP A 37 34.90 -31.30 28.95
C ASP A 37 34.26 -30.01 29.50
N ASP A 38 33.39 -29.37 28.73
CA ASP A 38 32.58 -28.21 29.13
C ASP A 38 31.57 -28.54 30.24
N VAL A 39 30.90 -29.69 30.16
CA VAL A 39 30.01 -30.18 31.22
C VAL A 39 30.81 -30.54 32.47
N ALA A 40 32.02 -31.09 32.32
CA ALA A 40 32.89 -31.40 33.45
C ALA A 40 33.36 -30.13 34.19
N GLU A 41 33.69 -29.06 33.46
CA GLU A 41 34.08 -27.77 34.05
C GLU A 41 32.94 -27.13 34.85
N LEU A 42 31.71 -27.15 34.34
CA LEU A 42 30.53 -26.65 35.05
C LEU A 42 30.28 -27.41 36.36
N VAL A 43 30.43 -28.73 36.35
CA VAL A 43 30.22 -29.57 37.54
C VAL A 43 31.32 -29.36 38.58
N ILE A 44 32.56 -29.10 38.16
CA ILE A 44 33.64 -28.75 39.08
C ILE A 44 33.34 -27.41 39.74
N ALA A 45 32.96 -26.39 38.96
CA ALA A 45 32.68 -25.05 39.46
C ALA A 45 31.61 -25.04 40.57
N GLU A 46 30.50 -25.75 40.35
CA GLU A 46 29.38 -25.83 41.30
C GLU A 46 29.78 -26.45 42.66
N PHE A 47 30.71 -27.41 42.64
CA PHE A 47 31.17 -28.10 43.86
C PHE A 47 32.33 -27.40 44.56
N THR A 48 33.10 -26.57 43.85
CA THR A 48 34.13 -25.74 44.49
C THR A 48 33.53 -24.54 45.22
N ASP A 49 32.46 -23.93 44.69
CA ASP A 49 31.82 -22.75 45.29
C ASP A 49 31.06 -23.05 46.59
N SER A 50 30.75 -24.32 46.88
CA SER A 50 29.98 -24.72 48.07
C SER A 50 30.84 -25.08 49.29
N SER A 51 32.16 -24.89 49.26
CA SER A 51 33.09 -25.32 50.32
C SER A 51 33.88 -24.22 51.07
N GLU A 52 33.63 -22.94 50.81
CA GLU A 52 34.26 -21.82 51.55
C GLU A 52 33.23 -21.00 52.35
N GLY A 53 32.51 -21.65 53.24
CA GLY A 53 31.61 -21.00 54.19
C GLY A 53 31.81 -21.54 55.59
N ASP A 54 32.79 -21.01 56.33
CA ASP A 54 32.71 -20.97 57.79
C ASP A 54 33.75 -20.01 58.42
N VAL A 55 33.30 -19.38 59.51
CA VAL A 55 33.96 -18.43 60.44
C VAL A 55 33.75 -16.93 60.14
N LEU A 56 32.59 -16.42 60.58
CA LEU A 56 32.43 -15.04 61.04
C LEU A 56 32.39 -15.04 62.58
N ALA A 57 33.36 -14.37 63.21
CA ALA A 57 33.15 -13.71 64.49
C ALA A 57 34.24 -12.66 64.75
N ASP A 58 33.77 -11.44 65.01
CA ASP A 58 34.35 -10.38 65.85
C ASP A 58 34.91 -9.12 65.16
N ASP A 59 34.70 -8.03 65.89
CA ASP A 59 34.54 -6.62 65.49
C ASP A 59 35.73 -5.92 64.81
N GLY A 60 35.38 -5.03 63.86
CA GLY A 60 35.97 -3.69 63.74
C GLY A 60 37.26 -3.51 62.92
N LYS A 61 37.13 -3.04 61.67
CA LYS A 61 37.83 -1.92 61.00
C LYS A 61 37.67 -2.03 59.48
N GLU A 62 36.99 -1.05 58.89
CA GLU A 62 37.06 -0.76 57.45
C GLU A 62 38.37 -0.02 57.19
N ASP A 63 39.38 -0.74 56.69
CA ASP A 63 40.55 -0.25 55.95
C ASP A 63 41.49 -1.46 55.86
N ASP A 64 41.41 -2.25 54.77
CA ASP A 64 42.45 -3.22 54.34
C ASP A 64 42.03 -4.09 53.12
N VAL A 65 40.81 -3.93 52.58
CA VAL A 65 40.36 -4.74 51.41
C VAL A 65 41.16 -4.42 50.13
N ALA A 66 41.64 -3.19 49.96
CA ALA A 66 42.37 -2.77 48.75
C ALA A 66 43.78 -3.41 48.65
N GLU A 67 44.49 -3.58 49.77
CA GLU A 67 45.85 -4.15 49.75
C GLU A 67 45.84 -5.67 49.49
N VAL A 68 44.76 -6.36 49.89
CA VAL A 68 44.60 -7.80 49.64
C VAL A 68 44.29 -8.08 48.16
N TYR A 69 43.53 -7.20 47.48
CA TYR A 69 43.24 -7.34 46.05
C TYR A 69 44.46 -7.04 45.15
N ASP A 70 45.28 -6.05 45.50
CA ASP A 70 46.51 -5.74 44.74
C ASP A 70 47.54 -6.88 44.83
N ALA A 71 47.59 -7.62 45.95
CA ALA A 71 48.48 -8.78 46.11
C ALA A 71 48.05 -9.98 45.22
N ILE A 72 46.75 -10.17 45.00
CA ILE A 72 46.21 -11.24 44.16
C ILE A 72 46.47 -10.96 42.68
N ILE A 73 46.28 -9.71 42.24
CA ILE A 73 46.53 -9.27 40.85
C ILE A 73 48.03 -9.40 40.49
N HIS A 74 48.93 -9.06 41.42
CA HIS A 74 50.37 -9.20 41.19
C HIS A 74 50.82 -10.67 41.04
N GLN A 75 50.18 -11.60 41.75
CA GLN A 75 50.49 -13.03 41.65
C GLN A 75 50.01 -13.67 40.33
N GLU A 76 48.93 -13.16 39.74
CA GLU A 76 48.43 -13.62 38.43
C GLU A 76 49.25 -13.06 37.26
N MET A 77 49.70 -11.82 37.35
CA MET A 77 50.57 -11.20 36.35
C MET A 77 51.93 -11.92 36.21
N GLU A 78 52.53 -12.39 37.30
CA GLU A 78 53.78 -13.16 37.22
C GLU A 78 53.61 -14.53 36.53
N LYS A 79 52.43 -15.17 36.67
CA LYS A 79 52.13 -16.46 36.04
C LYS A 79 51.89 -16.34 34.52
N GLU A 80 51.33 -15.22 34.05
CA GLU A 80 51.11 -14.97 32.62
C GLU A 80 52.40 -14.59 31.86
N VAL A 81 53.28 -13.81 32.48
CA VAL A 81 54.55 -13.40 31.86
C VAL A 81 55.43 -14.62 31.55
N VAL A 82 55.45 -15.63 32.43
CA VAL A 82 56.19 -16.89 32.22
C VAL A 82 55.59 -17.76 31.11
N LYS A 83 54.26 -17.73 30.91
CA LYS A 83 53.59 -18.42 29.77
C LYS A 83 53.89 -17.73 28.43
N SER A 84 53.97 -16.40 28.41
CA SER A 84 54.24 -15.62 27.19
C SER A 84 55.67 -15.80 26.64
N GLN A 85 56.67 -16.01 27.52
CA GLN A 85 58.07 -16.16 27.11
C GLN A 85 58.39 -17.55 26.52
N ARG A 86 57.65 -18.59 26.90
CA ARG A 86 57.81 -19.95 26.31
C ARG A 86 57.25 -20.06 24.89
N LYS A 87 56.34 -19.16 24.48
CA LYS A 87 55.68 -19.21 23.15
C LYS A 87 56.49 -18.54 22.02
N LYS A 88 57.55 -17.79 22.33
CA LYS A 88 58.37 -17.05 21.34
C LYS A 88 59.63 -17.78 20.83
N MET A 89 59.90 -19.02 21.26
CA MET A 89 61.11 -19.77 20.86
C MET A 89 60.89 -20.95 19.89
N ALA A 90 59.71 -21.14 19.32
CA ALA A 90 59.47 -22.24 18.37
C ALA A 90 58.77 -21.73 17.10
N GLY A 91 59.50 -21.72 15.97
CA GLY A 91 58.92 -21.65 14.63
C GLY A 91 59.45 -20.52 13.75
N LYS A 92 60.56 -20.78 13.07
CA LYS A 92 61.11 -20.00 11.96
C LYS A 92 61.25 -20.99 10.79
N ASP A 93 60.61 -20.76 9.65
CA ASP A 93 61.19 -20.96 8.30
C ASP A 93 60.24 -20.62 7.13
N ASP A 94 60.76 -19.71 6.30
CA ASP A 94 60.76 -19.57 4.83
C ASP A 94 59.55 -19.22 3.91
N LYS A 95 59.80 -18.08 3.20
CA LYS A 95 59.49 -17.66 1.81
C LYS A 95 58.21 -16.86 1.43
N LYS A 96 58.40 -15.52 1.37
CA LYS A 96 58.18 -14.54 0.25
C LYS A 96 57.25 -14.99 -0.91
N LYS A 97 56.30 -14.19 -1.46
CA LYS A 97 56.27 -12.73 -1.76
C LYS A 97 54.89 -12.32 -2.33
N LYS A 98 54.53 -11.02 -2.20
CA LYS A 98 53.31 -10.28 -2.66
C LYS A 98 52.09 -10.48 -1.75
N ASP A 99 51.48 -9.48 -1.11
CA ASP A 99 51.27 -8.07 -1.47
C ASP A 99 51.63 -7.06 -0.34
N GLU A 100 52.04 -5.86 -0.76
CA GLU A 100 52.22 -4.65 0.07
C GLU A 100 50.93 -3.80 0.08
N ASP A 101 50.74 -3.08 1.20
CA ASP A 101 49.86 -1.93 1.43
C ASP A 101 48.43 -2.17 1.95
N GLU A 102 48.33 -2.59 3.22
CA GLU A 102 47.38 -2.00 4.19
C GLU A 102 48.14 -1.77 5.52
N GLU A 103 48.82 -0.63 5.64
CA GLU A 103 49.26 -0.13 6.95
C GLU A 103 48.05 0.48 7.67
N GLU A 104 47.74 -0.09 8.84
CA GLU A 104 46.77 0.40 9.81
C GLU A 104 47.13 1.83 10.26
N GLU A 105 46.25 2.80 9.98
CA GLU A 105 46.28 4.11 10.62
C GLU A 105 45.96 3.95 12.12
N ALA A 106 47.00 4.02 12.95
CA ALA A 106 46.87 4.27 14.38
C ALA A 106 46.12 5.60 14.62
N SER A 107 45.02 5.52 15.37
CA SER A 107 44.17 6.65 15.70
C SER A 107 44.92 7.72 16.51
N THR A 108 44.87 8.94 15.99
CA THR A 108 45.33 10.15 16.67
C THR A 108 44.31 10.56 17.75
N PRO A 109 44.74 11.07 18.92
CA PRO A 109 43.82 11.54 19.95
C PRO A 109 43.08 12.79 19.46
N GLY A 110 41.76 12.69 19.26
CA GLY A 110 40.90 13.85 18.95
C GLY A 110 39.80 13.63 17.90
N LYS A 111 39.74 12.49 17.19
CA LYS A 111 38.59 12.17 16.33
C LYS A 111 37.42 11.65 17.17
N ALA A 112 36.22 12.18 16.92
CA ALA A 112 35.00 11.70 17.56
C ALA A 112 34.66 10.27 17.10
N ILE A 113 34.16 9.45 18.01
CA ILE A 113 33.87 8.03 17.78
C ILE A 113 32.38 7.84 17.49
N ASP A 114 32.06 7.13 16.42
CA ASP A 114 30.68 6.82 16.04
C ASP A 114 30.17 5.54 16.74
N ILE A 115 29.11 5.70 17.54
CA ILE A 115 28.52 4.65 18.40
C ILE A 115 27.04 4.47 18.06
N GLY A 116 26.60 3.23 17.83
CA GLY A 116 25.18 2.90 17.58
C GLY A 116 24.32 2.93 18.85
N ASP A 117 23.08 2.43 18.77
CA ASP A 117 22.18 2.38 19.95
C ASP A 117 22.69 1.46 21.06
N LEU A 118 23.41 0.40 20.67
CA LEU A 118 24.08 -0.56 21.56
C LEU A 118 25.48 -0.84 21.05
N ILE A 119 26.46 -0.97 21.94
CA ILE A 119 27.82 -1.40 21.63
C ILE A 119 28.35 -2.26 22.78
N SER A 120 29.19 -3.25 22.46
CA SER A 120 29.84 -4.05 23.50
C SER A 120 30.98 -3.27 24.16
N VAL A 121 31.26 -3.53 25.43
CA VAL A 121 32.39 -2.92 26.16
C VAL A 121 33.72 -3.15 25.42
N LYS A 122 33.88 -4.33 24.81
CA LYS A 122 35.03 -4.67 23.96
C LYS A 122 35.14 -3.77 22.74
N GLU A 123 34.06 -3.61 21.96
CA GLU A 123 34.06 -2.76 20.77
C GLU A 123 34.26 -1.29 21.11
N LEU A 124 33.72 -0.84 22.24
CA LEU A 124 33.93 0.51 22.75
C LEU A 124 35.41 0.76 23.08
N ALA A 125 36.07 -0.21 23.72
CA ALA A 125 37.50 -0.14 24.03
C ALA A 125 38.37 -0.08 22.77
N GLU A 126 38.06 -0.92 21.78
CA GLU A 126 38.78 -0.97 20.50
C GLU A 126 38.61 0.34 19.72
N LYS A 127 37.39 0.89 19.65
CA LYS A 127 37.13 2.15 18.93
C LYS A 127 37.68 3.38 19.65
N SER A 128 37.72 3.37 20.98
CA SER A 128 38.20 4.50 21.79
C SER A 128 39.69 4.49 22.07
N GLY A 129 40.36 3.36 21.85
CA GLY A 129 41.74 3.18 22.25
C GLY A 129 41.94 3.21 23.78
N VAL A 130 40.86 3.13 24.56
CA VAL A 130 40.88 3.08 26.02
C VAL A 130 40.87 1.63 26.48
N ASN A 131 41.66 1.32 27.51
CA ASN A 131 41.75 -0.03 28.06
C ASN A 131 40.37 -0.50 28.58
N VAL A 132 39.96 -1.72 28.18
CA VAL A 132 38.72 -2.39 28.60
C VAL A 132 38.51 -2.33 30.12
N ALA A 133 39.57 -2.56 30.90
CA ALA A 133 39.49 -2.53 32.37
C ALA A 133 39.13 -1.14 32.92
N LYS A 134 39.58 -0.07 32.24
CA LYS A 134 39.27 1.31 32.62
C LYS A 134 37.81 1.66 32.32
N ILE A 135 37.28 1.17 31.19
CA ILE A 135 35.86 1.34 30.82
C ILE A 135 34.96 0.58 31.79
N ILE A 136 35.31 -0.67 32.13
CA ILE A 136 34.58 -1.46 33.13
C ILE A 136 34.61 -0.77 34.50
N GLY A 137 35.78 -0.24 34.91
CA GLY A 137 35.91 0.49 36.16
C GLY A 137 35.01 1.74 36.23
N GLU A 138 34.84 2.46 35.13
CA GLU A 138 33.98 3.64 35.08
C GLU A 138 32.48 3.27 35.00
N LEU A 139 32.14 2.19 34.29
CA LEU A 139 30.80 1.58 34.33
C LEU A 139 30.41 1.22 35.78
N MET A 140 31.33 0.58 36.52
CA MET A 140 31.11 0.21 37.91
C MET A 140 30.96 1.41 38.86
N ARG A 141 31.73 2.48 38.65
CA ARG A 141 31.59 3.74 39.41
C ARG A 141 30.24 4.40 39.22
N ASN A 142 29.68 4.29 38.01
CA ASN A 142 28.33 4.73 37.68
C ASN A 142 27.24 3.70 38.05
N GLY A 143 27.60 2.66 38.82
CA GLY A 143 26.65 1.68 39.39
C GLY A 143 26.26 0.55 38.44
N ILE A 144 26.93 0.41 37.30
CA ILE A 144 26.60 -0.57 36.25
C ILE A 144 27.65 -1.67 36.24
N LEU A 145 27.23 -2.88 36.66
CA LEU A 145 28.07 -4.08 36.55
C LEU A 145 28.00 -4.61 35.11
N ALA A 146 29.12 -4.52 34.40
CA ALA A 146 29.22 -4.92 33.01
C ALA A 146 30.43 -5.82 32.73
N ASN A 147 30.23 -6.89 31.95
CA ASN A 147 31.31 -7.73 31.45
C ASN A 147 31.81 -7.29 30.05
N ILE A 148 32.92 -7.84 29.58
CA ILE A 148 33.60 -7.46 28.33
C ILE A 148 32.68 -7.52 27.09
N ASN A 149 31.76 -8.49 27.05
CA ASN A 149 30.87 -8.72 25.92
C ASN A 149 29.48 -8.09 26.11
N GLN A 150 29.25 -7.46 27.25
CA GLN A 150 27.95 -6.88 27.58
C GLN A 150 27.68 -5.69 26.67
N GLN A 151 26.47 -5.66 26.11
CA GLN A 151 25.99 -4.53 25.34
C GLN A 151 25.51 -3.43 26.28
N ILE A 152 25.99 -2.22 26.04
CA ILE A 152 25.67 -1.02 26.80
C ILE A 152 24.97 -0.05 25.85
N ASP A 153 23.93 0.62 26.35
CA ASP A 153 23.16 1.62 25.61
C ASP A 153 23.92 2.94 25.46
N PHE A 154 23.53 3.71 24.44
CA PHE A 154 24.20 4.97 24.11
C PHE A 154 24.15 6.01 25.23
N GLU A 155 23.07 6.09 26.02
CA GLU A 155 22.92 7.08 27.09
C GLU A 155 23.94 6.83 28.20
N THR A 156 24.07 5.57 28.62
CA THR A 156 25.10 5.13 29.55
C THR A 156 26.51 5.42 29.04
N ILE A 157 26.74 5.21 27.74
CA ILE A 157 28.06 5.47 27.14
C ILE A 157 28.37 6.95 27.03
N LEU A 158 27.37 7.81 26.84
CA LEU A 158 27.55 9.26 26.82
C LEU A 158 28.14 9.76 28.12
N ILE A 159 27.59 9.30 29.24
CA ILE A 159 28.07 9.63 30.60
C ILE A 159 29.53 9.19 30.74
N ILE A 160 29.82 7.94 30.39
CA ILE A 160 31.15 7.35 30.58
C ILE A 160 32.18 7.94 29.61
N ALA A 161 31.75 8.30 28.42
CA ALA A 161 32.59 8.98 27.44
C ALA A 161 32.96 10.40 27.91
N GLU A 162 32.04 11.12 28.55
CA GLU A 162 32.32 12.43 29.15
C GLU A 162 33.37 12.30 30.28
N ASP A 163 33.20 11.33 31.18
CA ASP A 163 34.14 11.05 32.28
C ASP A 163 35.53 10.61 31.78
N LEU A 164 35.58 9.87 30.66
CA LEU A 164 36.83 9.40 30.04
C LEU A 164 37.43 10.42 29.05
N GLY A 165 36.78 11.57 28.82
CA GLY A 165 37.24 12.60 27.88
C GLY A 165 37.16 12.21 26.41
N ILE A 166 36.29 11.26 26.08
CA ILE A 166 36.06 10.72 24.73
C ILE A 166 34.94 11.52 24.07
N LYS A 167 35.20 12.11 22.90
CA LYS A 167 34.12 12.68 22.08
C LYS A 167 33.40 11.55 21.35
N ILE A 168 32.13 11.34 21.65
CA ILE A 168 31.29 10.37 20.94
C ILE A 168 30.24 11.06 20.10
N LYS A 169 29.86 10.43 18.99
CA LYS A 169 28.72 10.80 18.15
C LYS A 169 27.79 9.61 18.06
N LYS A 170 26.48 9.85 18.24
CA LYS A 170 25.46 8.83 17.97
C LYS A 170 25.43 8.56 16.47
N LYS A 171 25.75 7.33 16.10
CA LYS A 171 25.48 6.80 14.78
C LYS A 171 24.06 6.24 14.84
N TYR A 172 23.09 6.96 14.29
CA TYR A 172 21.73 6.45 14.16
C TYR A 172 21.78 5.07 13.51
N GLY A 173 21.39 4.05 14.28
CA GLY A 173 21.30 2.69 13.82
C GLY A 173 20.39 2.64 12.59
N ILE A 174 20.80 1.88 11.59
CA ILE A 174 19.95 1.63 10.42
C ILE A 174 18.74 0.88 10.94
N ALA A 175 17.56 1.38 10.60
CA ALA A 175 16.26 0.95 11.12
C ALA A 175 16.10 -0.57 11.20
N LYS A 176 15.33 -1.02 12.19
CA LYS A 176 14.89 -2.42 12.25
C LYS A 176 14.07 -2.72 11.01
N ALA A 177 14.17 -3.95 10.50
CA ALA A 177 13.40 -4.39 9.33
C ALA A 177 11.88 -4.14 9.53
N ASP A 178 11.41 -4.31 10.77
CA ASP A 178 10.01 -4.06 11.16
C ASP A 178 9.59 -2.59 11.01
N ASP A 179 10.46 -1.61 11.29
CA ASP A 179 10.14 -0.18 11.15
C ASP A 179 10.07 0.24 9.67
N ILE A 180 10.93 -0.34 8.83
CA ILE A 180 10.92 -0.14 7.38
C ILE A 180 9.66 -0.76 6.78
N LEU A 181 9.28 -1.96 7.25
CA LEU A 181 8.05 -2.65 6.84
C LEU A 181 6.79 -1.91 7.28
N ALA A 182 6.79 -1.39 8.51
CA ALA A 182 5.68 -0.59 9.03
C ALA A 182 5.57 0.79 8.36
N ARG A 183 6.52 1.17 7.49
CA ARG A 183 6.60 2.48 6.85
C ARG A 183 6.53 3.62 7.85
N ASN A 184 7.06 3.41 9.06
CA ASN A 184 6.94 4.36 10.15
C ASN A 184 8.02 5.44 10.04
N LEU A 185 7.75 6.40 9.18
CA LEU A 185 8.68 7.47 8.81
C LEU A 185 9.11 8.32 10.03
N ASP A 186 8.21 8.57 10.97
CA ASP A 186 8.48 9.41 12.14
C ASP A 186 9.58 8.85 13.03
N ASN A 187 9.54 7.53 13.29
CA ASN A 187 10.59 6.85 14.07
C ASN A 187 11.95 6.89 13.38
N LEU A 188 11.97 6.86 12.05
CA LEU A 188 13.19 6.80 11.25
C LEU A 188 13.91 8.14 11.15
N ILE A 189 13.13 9.22 11.16
CA ILE A 189 13.64 10.60 11.06
C ILE A 189 13.90 11.21 12.44
N LYS A 190 13.33 10.62 13.50
CA LYS A 190 13.47 11.14 14.86
C LYS A 190 14.93 11.41 15.21
N GLU A 191 15.16 12.60 15.74
CA GLU A 191 16.47 13.13 16.08
C GLU A 191 16.40 13.57 17.55
N GLU A 192 17.34 13.10 18.37
CA GLU A 192 17.35 13.41 19.81
C GLU A 192 18.06 14.73 20.11
N ASP A 193 18.97 15.16 19.24
CA ASP A 193 19.68 16.42 19.38
C ASP A 193 18.98 17.53 18.57
N GLU A 194 18.31 18.46 19.28
CA GLU A 194 17.65 19.60 18.63
C GLU A 194 18.65 20.57 17.97
N GLY A 195 19.92 20.55 18.36
CA GLY A 195 20.95 21.47 17.84
C GLY A 195 21.40 21.17 16.42
N VAL A 196 21.18 19.94 15.92
CA VAL A 196 21.50 19.56 14.53
C VAL A 196 20.34 19.77 13.56
N LEU A 197 19.14 20.04 14.08
CA LEU A 197 17.95 20.29 13.29
C LEU A 197 18.01 21.67 12.64
N LYS A 198 17.91 21.71 11.31
CA LYS A 198 17.84 22.94 10.52
C LYS A 198 16.46 23.06 9.90
N GLU A 199 16.00 24.31 9.71
CA GLU A 199 14.77 24.59 9.00
C GLU A 199 14.82 24.01 7.58
N ARG A 200 13.72 23.43 7.14
CA ARG A 200 13.57 22.85 5.80
C ARG A 200 12.36 23.43 5.07
N PRO A 201 12.36 23.37 3.73
CA PRO A 201 11.18 23.75 2.93
C PRO A 201 9.93 22.94 3.34
N PRO A 202 8.75 23.56 3.43
CA PRO A 202 7.51 22.82 3.61
C PRO A 202 7.18 22.01 2.36
N VAL A 203 6.64 20.81 2.58
CA VAL A 203 6.12 19.92 1.55
C VAL A 203 4.61 20.00 1.57
N VAL A 204 4.02 20.34 0.43
CA VAL A 204 2.61 20.71 0.31
C VAL A 204 1.92 19.81 -0.69
N VAL A 205 0.84 19.14 -0.29
CA VAL A 205 0.01 18.35 -1.21
C VAL A 205 -1.20 19.15 -1.64
N VAL A 206 -1.60 19.03 -2.91
CA VAL A 206 -2.84 19.62 -3.41
C VAL A 206 -3.88 18.53 -3.65
N MET A 207 -5.03 18.65 -2.99
CA MET A 207 -6.12 17.69 -3.01
C MET A 207 -7.47 18.37 -3.33
N GLY A 208 -8.47 17.58 -3.74
CA GLY A 208 -9.82 18.05 -4.05
C GLY A 208 -10.47 17.23 -5.16
N HIS A 209 -11.69 17.61 -5.56
CA HIS A 209 -12.46 16.91 -6.60
C HIS A 209 -11.85 17.05 -8.00
N VAL A 210 -12.20 16.14 -8.91
CA VAL A 210 -11.92 16.27 -10.35
C VAL A 210 -12.47 17.61 -10.88
N ASP A 211 -11.77 18.24 -11.81
CA ASP A 211 -12.15 19.52 -12.43
C ASP A 211 -12.28 20.75 -11.50
N HIS A 212 -11.86 20.64 -10.23
CA HIS A 212 -11.75 21.80 -9.34
C HIS A 212 -10.50 22.64 -9.59
N GLY A 213 -9.65 22.23 -10.54
CA GLY A 213 -8.52 23.02 -11.04
C GLY A 213 -7.19 22.82 -10.30
N LYS A 214 -6.98 21.67 -9.63
CA LYS A 214 -5.70 21.30 -8.97
C LYS A 214 -4.50 21.48 -9.89
N THR A 215 -4.52 20.79 -11.04
CA THR A 215 -3.43 20.82 -12.02
C THR A 215 -3.24 22.20 -12.61
N LYS A 216 -4.32 22.98 -12.81
CA LYS A 216 -4.22 24.37 -13.28
C LYS A 216 -3.59 25.31 -12.27
N LEU A 217 -3.88 25.15 -10.98
CA LEU A 217 -3.21 25.88 -9.91
C LEU A 217 -1.70 25.57 -9.92
N LEU A 218 -1.34 24.29 -10.00
CA LEU A 218 0.05 23.84 -10.01
C LEU A 218 0.80 24.27 -11.29
N ASP A 219 0.14 24.25 -12.44
CA ASP A 219 0.67 24.76 -13.70
C ASP A 219 0.98 26.24 -13.65
N TYR A 220 0.07 27.04 -13.07
CA TYR A 220 0.31 28.46 -12.86
C TYR A 220 1.52 28.70 -11.96
N ILE A 221 1.60 27.98 -10.83
CA ILE A 221 2.70 28.08 -9.86
C ILE A 221 4.04 27.68 -10.50
N ARG A 222 4.06 26.61 -11.31
CA ARG A 222 5.26 26.11 -12.00
C ARG A 222 5.62 26.94 -13.25
N LYS A 223 4.75 27.85 -13.70
CA LYS A 223 4.87 28.61 -14.96
C LYS A 223 5.03 27.70 -16.19
N SER A 224 4.27 26.62 -16.23
CA SER A 224 4.28 25.60 -17.29
C SER A 224 2.86 25.09 -17.52
N ASP A 225 2.52 24.59 -18.71
CA ASP A 225 1.19 24.02 -18.99
C ASP A 225 1.29 22.51 -19.19
N VAL A 226 1.14 21.71 -18.13
CA VAL A 226 1.12 20.25 -18.20
C VAL A 226 -0.27 19.72 -18.53
N VAL A 227 -1.34 20.42 -18.18
CA VAL A 227 -2.72 20.02 -18.56
C VAL A 227 -2.87 19.88 -20.07
N ALA A 228 -2.19 20.71 -20.87
CA ALA A 228 -2.22 20.60 -22.33
C ALA A 228 -1.50 19.36 -22.90
N GLY A 229 -0.62 18.73 -22.11
CA GLY A 229 0.15 17.54 -22.49
C GLY A 229 -0.41 16.22 -21.95
N GLU A 230 -1.21 16.26 -20.88
CA GLU A 230 -1.82 15.07 -20.27
C GLU A 230 -3.02 14.56 -21.07
N SER A 231 -3.07 13.23 -21.26
CA SER A 231 -4.16 12.60 -22.01
C SER A 231 -5.45 12.65 -21.19
N GLY A 232 -6.53 13.15 -21.80
CA GLY A 232 -7.81 13.34 -21.12
C GLY A 232 -7.89 14.60 -20.24
N GLY A 233 -6.85 15.43 -20.19
CA GLY A 233 -6.84 16.67 -19.41
C GLY A 233 -6.86 16.47 -17.89
N ILE A 234 -6.50 15.26 -17.41
CA ILE A 234 -6.48 14.88 -16.00
C ILE A 234 -5.11 14.38 -15.57
N THR A 235 -4.75 14.68 -14.32
CA THR A 235 -3.53 14.17 -13.69
C THR A 235 -3.72 12.75 -13.20
N GLN A 236 -2.90 11.84 -13.73
CA GLN A 236 -2.96 10.40 -13.44
C GLN A 236 -1.67 9.87 -12.78
N HIS A 237 -0.67 10.74 -12.56
CA HIS A 237 0.61 10.45 -11.90
C HIS A 237 0.82 11.37 -10.70
N ILE A 238 1.64 10.94 -9.73
CA ILE A 238 2.04 11.84 -8.63
C ILE A 238 3.32 12.56 -9.06
N ALA A 239 3.23 13.87 -9.25
CA ALA A 239 4.38 14.69 -9.58
C ALA A 239 4.88 15.46 -8.35
N ALA A 240 6.19 15.56 -8.20
CA ALA A 240 6.83 16.32 -7.14
C ALA A 240 7.76 17.39 -7.74
N TYR A 241 7.59 18.65 -7.34
CA TYR A 241 8.43 19.74 -7.83
C TYR A 241 8.64 20.81 -6.77
N GLN A 242 9.65 21.66 -6.96
CA GLN A 242 10.02 22.68 -5.99
C GLN A 242 10.01 24.06 -6.63
N VAL A 243 9.45 25.04 -5.93
CA VAL A 243 9.28 26.42 -6.41
C VAL A 243 9.91 27.41 -5.45
N ASN A 244 10.56 28.43 -6.02
CA ASN A 244 11.02 29.60 -5.28
C ASN A 244 9.88 30.61 -5.14
N VAL A 245 9.37 30.76 -3.92
CA VAL A 245 8.41 31.79 -3.57
C VAL A 245 9.17 33.07 -3.19
N PRO A 246 8.97 34.18 -3.90
CA PRO A 246 9.62 35.44 -3.58
C PRO A 246 9.04 36.04 -2.30
N ALA A 247 9.88 36.72 -1.51
CA ALA A 247 9.41 37.45 -0.33
C ALA A 247 8.47 38.61 -0.73
N LYS A 248 7.38 38.80 0.04
CA LYS A 248 6.26 39.71 -0.21
C LYS A 248 6.64 41.20 -0.40
N ASP A 249 7.87 41.59 -0.04
CA ASP A 249 8.39 42.96 -0.15
C ASP A 249 9.71 43.09 -0.97
N GLY A 250 10.17 42.01 -1.61
CA GLY A 250 11.49 41.99 -2.26
C GLY A 250 12.68 42.16 -1.31
N LYS A 251 12.43 42.14 0.00
CA LYS A 251 13.41 42.17 1.09
C LYS A 251 13.36 40.83 1.81
N GLY A 252 14.34 39.98 1.54
CA GLY A 252 14.43 38.63 2.08
C GLY A 252 14.85 37.65 0.99
N ASP A 253 15.42 36.53 1.40
CA ASP A 253 15.76 35.46 0.49
C ASP A 253 14.49 34.72 0.02
N PRO A 254 14.41 34.30 -1.25
CA PRO A 254 13.31 33.48 -1.73
C PRO A 254 13.27 32.17 -0.94
N ARG A 255 12.06 31.74 -0.58
CA ARG A 255 11.85 30.49 0.16
C ARG A 255 11.39 29.40 -0.77
N LEU A 256 11.92 28.21 -0.58
CA LEU A 256 11.52 27.04 -1.35
C LEU A 256 10.25 26.44 -0.75
N VAL A 257 9.34 26.01 -1.63
CA VAL A 257 8.18 25.20 -1.28
C VAL A 257 8.14 24.01 -2.23
N THR A 258 7.98 22.81 -1.67
CA THR A 258 7.88 21.57 -2.45
C THR A 258 6.40 21.20 -2.59
N PHE A 259 5.94 21.00 -3.81
CA PHE A 259 4.56 20.60 -4.11
C PHE A 259 4.51 19.14 -4.54
N LEU A 260 3.53 18.41 -4.01
CA LEU A 260 3.08 17.11 -4.47
C LEU A 260 1.72 17.25 -5.16
N ASP A 261 1.68 16.94 -6.45
CA ASP A 261 0.46 16.87 -7.25
C ASP A 261 -0.14 15.48 -7.11
N THR A 262 -1.39 15.37 -6.65
CA THR A 262 -2.07 14.09 -6.49
C THR A 262 -3.27 13.96 -7.44
N PRO A 263 -3.48 12.77 -8.06
CA PRO A 263 -4.65 12.53 -8.89
C PRO A 263 -5.98 12.72 -8.14
N GLY A 264 -6.94 13.37 -8.80
CA GLY A 264 -8.25 13.70 -8.23
C GLY A 264 -9.30 12.59 -8.27
N HIS A 265 -9.08 11.55 -9.06
CA HIS A 265 -10.08 10.52 -9.31
C HIS A 265 -10.11 9.48 -8.19
N GLU A 266 -11.32 9.01 -7.81
CA GLU A 266 -11.57 7.93 -6.85
C GLU A 266 -10.67 6.68 -6.99
N ALA A 267 -10.30 6.27 -8.22
CA ALA A 267 -9.40 5.13 -8.46
C ALA A 267 -8.02 5.30 -7.80
N PHE A 268 -7.64 6.53 -7.46
CA PHE A 268 -6.36 6.91 -6.87
C PHE A 268 -6.46 7.30 -5.39
N THR A 269 -7.47 6.78 -4.68
CA THR A 269 -7.64 7.00 -3.22
C THR A 269 -6.36 6.69 -2.42
N GLU A 270 -5.73 5.53 -2.67
CA GLU A 270 -4.48 5.15 -1.99
C GLU A 270 -3.30 6.09 -2.30
N MET A 271 -3.31 6.74 -3.48
CA MET A 271 -2.30 7.75 -3.81
C MET A 271 -2.51 9.04 -3.00
N ARG A 272 -3.77 9.45 -2.80
CA ARG A 272 -4.10 10.62 -1.97
C ARG A 272 -3.71 10.39 -0.51
N ALA A 273 -4.09 9.26 0.07
CA ALA A 273 -3.73 8.91 1.44
C ALA A 273 -2.21 8.94 1.65
N ARG A 274 -1.44 8.34 0.72
CA ARG A 274 0.03 8.40 0.74
C ARG A 274 0.56 9.82 0.61
N GLY A 275 -0.01 10.62 -0.30
CA GLY A 275 0.34 12.03 -0.44
C GLY A 275 0.20 12.78 0.88
N ALA A 276 -0.93 12.65 1.58
CA ALA A 276 -1.17 13.30 2.86
C ALA A 276 -0.10 12.97 3.91
N HIS A 277 0.22 11.68 4.09
CA HIS A 277 1.17 11.22 5.11
C HIS A 277 2.63 11.65 4.87
N VAL A 278 2.98 12.05 3.65
CA VAL A 278 4.36 12.43 3.29
C VAL A 278 4.53 13.96 3.29
N THR A 279 3.45 14.71 3.50
CA THR A 279 3.44 16.17 3.45
C THR A 279 3.28 16.83 4.80
N ASP A 280 3.68 18.10 4.83
CA ASP A 280 3.60 18.95 6.00
C ASP A 280 2.27 19.74 6.03
N ILE A 281 1.75 20.13 4.86
CA ILE A 281 0.55 20.95 4.70
C ILE A 281 -0.30 20.39 3.54
N ALA A 282 -1.62 20.39 3.70
CA ALA A 282 -2.57 20.05 2.63
C ALA A 282 -3.32 21.29 2.13
N ILE A 283 -3.35 21.50 0.81
CA ILE A 283 -4.24 22.45 0.16
C ILE A 283 -5.48 21.68 -0.32
N LEU A 284 -6.65 22.04 0.21
CA LEU A 284 -7.93 21.54 -0.27
C LEU A 284 -8.51 22.53 -1.28
N ILE A 285 -8.52 22.18 -2.56
CA ILE A 285 -9.13 23.00 -3.61
C ILE A 285 -10.63 22.70 -3.70
N VAL A 286 -11.45 23.75 -3.70
CA VAL A 286 -12.90 23.66 -3.84
C VAL A 286 -13.35 24.65 -4.91
N ALA A 287 -14.03 24.18 -5.93
CA ALA A 287 -14.54 25.05 -6.98
C ALA A 287 -15.75 25.84 -6.47
N ALA A 288 -15.73 27.14 -6.70
CA ALA A 288 -16.71 28.05 -6.10
C ALA A 288 -18.10 28.01 -6.78
N ASP A 289 -18.19 27.43 -7.97
CA ASP A 289 -19.41 27.15 -8.71
C ASP A 289 -20.06 25.81 -8.34
N GLU A 290 -19.28 24.84 -7.87
CA GLU A 290 -19.75 23.48 -7.56
C GLU A 290 -19.91 23.18 -6.07
N GLY A 291 -19.13 23.85 -5.22
CA GLY A 291 -19.08 23.60 -3.78
C GLY A 291 -18.37 22.29 -3.43
N ILE A 292 -18.69 21.75 -2.24
CA ILE A 292 -18.08 20.52 -1.75
C ILE A 292 -18.69 19.29 -2.44
N LYS A 293 -17.82 18.34 -2.83
CA LYS A 293 -18.20 17.08 -3.49
C LYS A 293 -17.70 15.88 -2.67
N PRO A 294 -18.20 14.66 -2.91
CA PRO A 294 -17.77 13.46 -2.17
C PRO A 294 -16.25 13.25 -2.15
N GLN A 295 -15.56 13.48 -3.27
CA GLN A 295 -14.09 13.38 -3.34
C GLN A 295 -13.38 14.49 -2.54
N THR A 296 -14.00 15.65 -2.35
CA THR A 296 -13.49 16.71 -1.48
C THR A 296 -13.56 16.27 -0.03
N VAL A 297 -14.67 15.63 0.39
CA VAL A 297 -14.82 15.06 1.73
C VAL A 297 -13.82 13.92 1.97
N GLU A 298 -13.62 13.06 0.97
CA GLU A 298 -12.61 12.01 1.03
C GLU A 298 -11.19 12.58 1.20
N ALA A 299 -10.82 13.57 0.40
CA ALA A 299 -9.54 14.27 0.52
C ALA A 299 -9.36 14.94 1.90
N LEU A 300 -10.43 15.56 2.42
CA LEU A 300 -10.47 16.14 3.76
C LEU A 300 -10.20 15.08 4.84
N ASN A 301 -10.82 13.91 4.73
CA ASN A 301 -10.62 12.81 5.69
C ASN A 301 -9.17 12.33 5.68
N HIS A 302 -8.54 12.14 4.52
CA HIS A 302 -7.12 11.78 4.46
C HIS A 302 -6.19 12.82 5.06
N ALA A 303 -6.47 14.11 4.84
CA ALA A 303 -5.69 15.19 5.46
C ALA A 303 -5.87 15.21 6.99
N LYS A 304 -7.11 15.01 7.49
CA LYS A 304 -7.40 14.91 8.92
C LYS A 304 -6.73 13.68 9.57
N GLU A 305 -6.79 12.52 8.91
CA GLU A 305 -6.14 11.27 9.35
C GLU A 305 -4.61 11.39 9.40
N ALA A 306 -4.01 12.10 8.45
CA ALA A 306 -2.58 12.39 8.44
C ALA A 306 -2.17 13.47 9.46
N GLY A 307 -3.13 14.18 10.07
CA GLY A 307 -2.86 15.23 11.06
C GLY A 307 -2.20 16.48 10.48
N VAL A 308 -2.30 16.71 9.17
CA VAL A 308 -1.66 17.86 8.51
C VAL A 308 -2.57 19.11 8.53
N PRO A 309 -2.02 20.31 8.76
CA PRO A 309 -2.76 21.56 8.61
C PRO A 309 -3.37 21.71 7.21
N ILE A 310 -4.62 22.19 7.16
CA ILE A 310 -5.41 22.32 5.93
C ILE A 310 -5.60 23.81 5.58
N ILE A 311 -5.20 24.18 4.36
CA ILE A 311 -5.50 25.49 3.76
C ILE A 311 -6.51 25.26 2.64
N VAL A 312 -7.62 25.99 2.64
CA VAL A 312 -8.66 25.84 1.61
C VAL A 312 -8.48 26.90 0.51
N ALA A 313 -8.31 26.45 -0.73
CA ALA A 313 -8.26 27.30 -1.91
C ALA A 313 -9.61 27.26 -2.64
N ILE A 314 -10.38 28.35 -2.57
CA ILE A 314 -11.69 28.48 -3.23
C ILE A 314 -11.45 28.96 -4.66
N ASN A 315 -11.51 28.05 -5.63
CA ASN A 315 -11.11 28.28 -7.01
C ASN A 315 -12.26 28.71 -7.94
N LYS A 316 -11.95 29.18 -9.15
CA LYS A 316 -12.89 29.62 -10.20
C LYS A 316 -13.68 30.89 -9.84
N ILE A 317 -13.10 31.80 -9.04
CA ILE A 317 -13.73 33.11 -8.71
C ILE A 317 -13.89 34.03 -9.92
N ASP A 318 -13.29 33.67 -11.05
CA ASP A 318 -13.43 34.39 -12.32
C ASP A 318 -14.77 34.13 -13.04
N LYS A 319 -15.51 33.10 -12.64
CA LYS A 319 -16.84 32.82 -13.22
C LYS A 319 -17.89 33.82 -12.70
N PRO A 320 -18.85 34.22 -13.56
CA PRO A 320 -20.00 34.99 -13.10
C PRO A 320 -20.85 34.16 -12.14
N ASP A 321 -21.56 34.84 -11.22
CA ASP A 321 -22.54 34.23 -10.29
C ASP A 321 -21.98 33.25 -9.24
N VAL A 322 -20.68 33.32 -8.96
CA VAL A 322 -20.05 32.55 -7.88
C VAL A 322 -20.34 33.16 -6.51
N ASN A 323 -20.69 32.32 -5.53
CA ASN A 323 -20.93 32.74 -4.15
C ASN A 323 -19.93 32.07 -3.18
N ILE A 324 -18.91 32.83 -2.79
CA ILE A 324 -17.86 32.37 -1.87
C ILE A 324 -18.42 32.09 -0.47
N ASP A 325 -19.35 32.92 0.01
CA ASP A 325 -19.94 32.75 1.35
C ASP A 325 -20.75 31.46 1.47
N LYS A 326 -21.39 31.02 0.37
CA LYS A 326 -22.06 29.72 0.33
C LYS A 326 -21.07 28.57 0.54
N VAL A 327 -19.95 28.58 -0.17
CA VAL A 327 -18.90 27.55 -0.05
C VAL A 327 -18.29 27.56 1.35
N LYS A 328 -18.11 28.75 1.95
CA LYS A 328 -17.69 28.90 3.36
C LYS A 328 -18.69 28.30 4.36
N GLY A 329 -19.99 28.43 4.08
CA GLY A 329 -21.05 27.74 4.82
C GLY A 329 -20.88 26.22 4.73
N GLU A 330 -20.77 25.67 3.51
CA GLU A 330 -20.58 24.23 3.29
C GLU A 330 -19.30 23.71 3.97
N LEU A 331 -18.19 24.46 3.93
CA LEU A 331 -16.94 24.12 4.62
C LEU A 331 -17.13 24.03 6.14
N SER A 332 -17.91 24.94 6.71
CA SER A 332 -18.19 24.96 8.15
C SER A 332 -18.97 23.71 8.59
N ASP A 333 -19.85 23.19 7.75
CA ASP A 333 -20.59 21.94 8.00
C ASP A 333 -19.67 20.69 8.05
N HIS A 334 -18.45 20.80 7.50
CA HIS A 334 -17.42 19.75 7.49
C HIS A 334 -16.25 20.01 8.47
N ASP A 335 -16.49 20.82 9.51
CA ASP A 335 -15.52 21.26 10.53
C ASP A 335 -14.37 22.13 9.99
N LEU A 336 -14.53 22.75 8.82
CA LEU A 336 -13.57 23.70 8.26
C LEU A 336 -14.08 25.13 8.44
N GLN A 337 -14.08 25.63 9.67
CA GLN A 337 -14.54 26.98 9.97
C GLN A 337 -13.57 28.05 9.45
N PRO A 338 -13.99 28.94 8.54
CA PRO A 338 -13.14 29.99 7.97
C PRO A 338 -12.62 30.99 9.00
N GLU A 339 -11.38 31.43 8.85
CA GLU A 339 -10.73 32.42 9.74
C GLU A 339 -11.50 33.74 9.82
N ASP A 340 -12.04 34.23 8.71
CA ASP A 340 -12.80 35.49 8.68
C ASP A 340 -14.16 35.42 9.38
N TRP A 341 -14.63 34.20 9.69
CA TRP A 341 -15.82 33.96 10.51
C TRP A 341 -15.47 33.60 11.96
N GLY A 342 -14.20 33.77 12.36
CA GLY A 342 -13.69 33.46 13.70
C GLY A 342 -13.24 32.01 13.89
N GLY A 343 -13.13 31.24 12.80
CA GLY A 343 -12.61 29.87 12.80
C GLY A 343 -11.07 29.80 12.74
N LYS A 344 -10.55 28.61 12.45
CA LYS A 344 -9.10 28.33 12.35
C LYS A 344 -8.62 27.99 10.94
N THR A 345 -9.55 27.71 10.02
CA THR A 345 -9.21 27.28 8.67
C THR A 345 -8.92 28.50 7.80
N ILE A 346 -7.71 28.57 7.25
CA ILE A 346 -7.35 29.60 6.29
C ILE A 346 -8.08 29.31 4.98
N THR A 347 -8.91 30.25 4.52
CA THR A 347 -9.60 30.18 3.23
C THR A 347 -9.12 31.27 2.30
N VAL A 348 -8.57 30.90 1.14
CA VAL A 348 -8.06 31.87 0.15
C VAL A 348 -8.87 31.75 -1.15
N PRO A 349 -9.57 32.81 -1.58
CA PRO A 349 -10.23 32.83 -2.88
C PRO A 349 -9.20 33.01 -4.00
N ILE A 350 -9.24 32.13 -5.01
CA ILE A 350 -8.28 32.12 -6.12
C ILE A 350 -8.94 31.95 -7.49
N SER A 351 -8.26 32.42 -8.54
CA SER A 351 -8.50 32.00 -9.92
C SER A 351 -7.26 31.34 -10.47
N ALA A 352 -7.27 30.01 -10.59
CA ALA A 352 -6.17 29.26 -11.21
C ALA A 352 -5.95 29.64 -12.70
N LEU A 353 -6.97 30.17 -13.37
CA LEU A 353 -6.89 30.58 -14.77
C LEU A 353 -6.22 31.96 -14.92
N ARG A 354 -6.63 32.94 -14.10
CA ARG A 354 -6.14 34.33 -14.19
C ARG A 354 -4.88 34.57 -13.36
N GLY A 355 -4.68 33.77 -12.32
CA GLY A 355 -3.62 33.94 -11.33
C GLY A 355 -4.03 34.72 -10.09
N ASP A 356 -5.30 35.15 -10.00
CA ASP A 356 -5.81 35.95 -8.89
C ASP A 356 -5.73 35.14 -7.58
N GLY A 357 -5.25 35.75 -6.50
CA GLY A 357 -5.14 35.13 -5.17
C GLY A 357 -4.03 34.09 -5.00
N ILE A 358 -3.35 33.64 -6.06
CA ILE A 358 -2.26 32.64 -5.94
C ILE A 358 -1.05 33.18 -5.14
N PRO A 359 -0.59 34.43 -5.32
CA PRO A 359 0.48 34.97 -4.48
C PRO A 359 0.11 34.97 -2.99
N GLU A 360 -1.15 35.30 -2.68
CA GLU A 360 -1.66 35.29 -1.30
C GLU A 360 -1.72 33.86 -0.74
N LEU A 361 -2.14 32.87 -1.54
CA LEU A 361 -2.11 31.47 -1.16
C LEU A 361 -0.68 31.00 -0.82
N LEU A 362 0.32 31.37 -1.63
CA LEU A 362 1.72 31.04 -1.38
C LEU A 362 2.24 31.67 -0.08
N ASP A 363 1.84 32.92 0.20
CA ASP A 363 2.20 33.58 1.46
C ASP A 363 1.56 32.88 2.67
N MET A 364 0.30 32.46 2.57
CA MET A 364 -0.38 31.75 3.65
C MET A 364 0.26 30.39 3.93
N ILE A 365 0.73 29.68 2.88
CA ILE A 365 1.51 28.44 3.04
C ILE A 365 2.79 28.71 3.84
N LEU A 366 3.53 29.76 3.50
CA LEU A 366 4.76 30.13 4.21
C LEU A 366 4.47 30.54 5.66
N LEU A 367 3.36 31.23 5.90
CA LEU A 367 2.94 31.63 7.25
C LEU A 367 2.62 30.41 8.13
N VAL A 368 1.89 29.41 7.60
CA VAL A 368 1.65 28.14 8.31
C VAL A 368 2.97 27.42 8.58
N ALA A 369 3.89 27.40 7.60
CA ALA A 369 5.20 26.79 7.79
C ALA A 369 6.06 27.49 8.85
N ASP A 370 5.93 28.82 9.01
CA ASP A 370 6.61 29.59 10.06
C ASP A 370 6.02 29.38 11.45
N MET A 371 4.74 29.01 11.53
CA MET A 371 4.09 28.67 12.80
C MET A 371 4.51 27.27 13.29
N GLU A 372 4.58 26.29 12.39
CA GLU A 372 4.93 24.90 12.73
C GLU A 372 6.44 24.66 12.83
N ILE A 373 7.25 25.47 12.13
CA ILE A 373 8.72 25.40 12.09
C ILE A 373 9.22 23.99 11.72
N TYR A 374 9.01 23.60 10.46
CA TYR A 374 9.46 22.30 9.97
C TYR A 374 11.00 22.22 9.93
N LYS A 375 11.56 21.21 10.61
CA LYS A 375 13.00 20.97 10.68
C LYS A 375 13.39 19.57 10.22
N ALA A 376 14.64 19.41 9.80
CA ALA A 376 15.29 18.11 9.63
C ALA A 376 16.79 18.23 9.86
N ASN A 377 17.45 17.10 10.17
CA ASN A 377 18.90 17.00 10.21
C ASN A 377 19.43 16.71 8.79
N PRO A 378 20.15 17.64 8.11
CA PRO A 378 20.74 17.38 6.80
C PRO A 378 22.08 16.64 6.85
N ASP A 379 22.72 16.59 8.02
CA ASP A 379 24.10 16.11 8.21
C ASP A 379 24.17 14.58 8.44
N ARG A 380 23.01 13.90 8.50
CA ARG A 380 22.90 12.43 8.60
C ARG A 380 22.70 11.74 7.24
N SER A 381 22.79 10.41 7.26
CA SER A 381 22.42 9.56 6.12
C SER A 381 20.97 9.77 5.70
N ALA A 382 20.71 9.77 4.39
CA ALA A 382 19.40 10.09 3.86
C ALA A 382 18.35 9.02 4.19
N VAL A 383 17.17 9.51 4.57
CA VAL A 383 15.92 8.78 4.64
C VAL A 383 14.95 9.49 3.71
N CYS A 384 14.41 8.75 2.75
CA CYS A 384 13.55 9.29 1.70
C CYS A 384 12.30 8.44 1.55
N THR A 385 11.23 9.03 1.03
CA THR A 385 10.00 8.31 0.69
C THR A 385 9.85 8.22 -0.81
N VAL A 386 9.52 7.04 -1.33
CA VAL A 386 9.20 6.84 -2.75
C VAL A 386 7.84 7.47 -3.05
N VAL A 387 7.84 8.45 -3.93
CA VAL A 387 6.62 9.10 -4.43
C VAL A 387 6.01 8.26 -5.56
N GLU A 388 6.83 7.91 -6.55
CA GLU A 388 6.42 7.10 -7.69
C GLU A 388 7.62 6.34 -8.29
N ALA A 389 7.38 5.19 -8.92
CA ALA A 389 8.41 4.40 -9.57
C ALA A 389 7.96 3.91 -10.95
N HIS A 390 8.88 3.89 -11.91
CA HIS A 390 8.64 3.45 -13.29
C HIS A 390 9.89 2.84 -13.92
N LEU A 391 9.72 2.23 -15.09
CA LEU A 391 10.82 1.68 -15.88
C LEU A 391 11.18 2.66 -17.01
N ASP A 392 12.37 3.23 -16.97
CA ASP A 392 12.90 4.10 -18.03
C ASP A 392 13.70 3.27 -19.04
N HIS A 393 13.47 3.47 -20.34
CA HIS A 393 14.14 2.72 -21.41
C HIS A 393 15.67 2.80 -21.39
N SER A 394 16.22 3.93 -20.91
CA SER A 394 17.65 4.22 -20.94
C SER A 394 18.32 4.05 -19.58
N LEU A 395 17.59 4.30 -18.50
CA LEU A 395 18.10 4.28 -17.13
C LEU A 395 17.74 3.00 -16.37
N GLY A 396 16.83 2.19 -16.91
CA GLY A 396 16.27 1.03 -16.23
C GLY A 396 15.27 1.46 -15.14
N PRO A 397 15.17 0.71 -14.03
CA PRO A 397 14.29 1.07 -12.92
C PRO A 397 14.69 2.42 -12.29
N VAL A 398 13.72 3.33 -12.22
CA VAL A 398 13.85 4.65 -11.63
C VAL A 398 12.73 4.93 -10.64
N ALA A 399 13.01 5.77 -9.66
CA ALA A 399 12.03 6.20 -8.67
C ALA A 399 12.15 7.71 -8.42
N THR A 400 11.00 8.39 -8.40
CA THR A 400 10.87 9.74 -7.85
C THR A 400 10.74 9.60 -6.35
N ILE A 401 11.67 10.22 -5.61
CA ILE A 401 11.72 10.16 -4.15
C ILE A 401 11.71 11.57 -3.57
N LEU A 402 11.14 11.70 -2.38
CA LEU A 402 11.23 12.91 -1.56
C LEU A 402 12.21 12.65 -0.42
N VAL A 403 13.25 13.47 -0.30
CA VAL A 403 14.19 13.37 0.83
C VAL A 403 13.49 13.91 2.08
N ASN A 404 13.29 13.08 3.09
CA ASN A 404 12.64 13.53 4.33
C ASN A 404 13.67 14.04 5.34
N ALA A 405 14.80 13.34 5.48
CA ALA A 405 15.92 13.73 6.34
C ALA A 405 17.27 13.28 5.78
N GLY A 406 18.35 13.90 6.23
CA GLY A 406 19.71 13.68 5.73
C GLY A 406 19.94 14.27 4.35
N THR A 407 21.10 13.93 3.76
CA THR A 407 21.47 14.35 2.41
C THR A 407 21.79 13.14 1.55
N LEU A 408 21.03 12.93 0.47
CA LEU A 408 21.31 11.85 -0.48
C LEU A 408 22.36 12.29 -1.48
N LYS A 409 23.37 11.45 -1.71
CA LYS A 409 24.48 11.74 -2.62
C LYS A 409 24.62 10.68 -3.69
N LYS A 410 25.20 11.08 -4.82
CA LYS A 410 25.54 10.14 -5.88
C LYS A 410 26.60 9.16 -5.39
N GLY A 411 26.38 7.88 -5.67
CA GLY A 411 27.23 6.79 -5.23
C GLY A 411 26.80 6.15 -3.91
N ASP A 412 25.81 6.71 -3.19
CA ASP A 412 25.28 6.11 -1.98
C ASP A 412 24.64 4.75 -2.27
N ASN A 413 24.87 3.78 -1.37
CA ASN A 413 24.17 2.50 -1.38
C ASN A 413 22.89 2.66 -0.54
N PHE A 414 21.79 2.08 -1.00
CA PHE A 414 20.52 2.20 -0.29
C PHE A 414 19.70 0.91 -0.36
N ILE A 415 18.79 0.80 0.60
CA ILE A 415 17.68 -0.15 0.60
C ILE A 415 16.39 0.63 0.43
N VAL A 416 15.42 0.04 -0.26
CA VAL A 416 14.09 0.63 -0.43
C VAL A 416 13.04 -0.47 -0.54
N GLY A 417 12.16 -0.56 0.45
CA GLY A 417 11.21 -1.67 0.57
C GLY A 417 11.92 -3.03 0.51
N SER A 418 11.50 -3.89 -0.42
CA SER A 418 12.09 -5.22 -0.66
C SER A 418 13.24 -5.23 -1.68
N THR A 419 13.71 -4.07 -2.13
CA THR A 419 14.80 -3.96 -3.11
C THR A 419 15.95 -3.09 -2.60
N SER A 420 17.04 -3.07 -3.36
CA SER A 420 18.25 -2.31 -3.04
C SER A 420 18.87 -1.75 -4.31
N GLY A 421 19.80 -0.83 -4.15
CA GLY A 421 20.49 -0.24 -5.27
C GLY A 421 21.64 0.66 -4.86
N LYS A 422 22.22 1.28 -5.88
CA LYS A 422 23.26 2.30 -5.73
C LYS A 422 22.89 3.50 -6.58
N VAL A 423 22.99 4.70 -6.01
CA VAL A 423 22.63 5.94 -6.71
C VAL A 423 23.61 6.15 -7.86
N LYS A 424 23.18 5.87 -9.10
CA LYS A 424 24.00 6.07 -10.30
C LYS A 424 23.80 7.48 -10.85
N ILE A 425 22.54 7.91 -10.93
CA ILE A 425 22.13 9.19 -11.48
C ILE A 425 21.05 9.77 -10.57
N MET A 426 21.15 11.07 -10.28
CA MET A 426 20.08 11.86 -9.69
C MET A 426 19.73 13.02 -10.61
N LYS A 427 18.44 13.30 -10.76
CA LYS A 427 17.92 14.49 -11.45
C LYS A 427 16.96 15.24 -10.53
N ASP A 428 16.97 16.56 -10.60
CA ASP A 428 15.94 17.39 -9.96
C ASP A 428 14.60 17.34 -10.73
N SER A 429 13.59 18.02 -10.20
CA SER A 429 12.25 18.12 -10.81
C SER A 429 12.23 18.79 -12.20
N LEU A 430 13.30 19.49 -12.59
CA LEU A 430 13.48 20.08 -13.92
C LEU A 430 14.28 19.17 -14.87
N GLY A 431 14.64 17.96 -14.42
CA GLY A 431 15.41 16.98 -15.19
C GLY A 431 16.92 17.25 -15.23
N LYS A 432 17.42 18.25 -14.50
CA LYS A 432 18.85 18.57 -14.45
C LYS A 432 19.56 17.63 -13.49
N ARG A 433 20.74 17.15 -13.89
CA ARG A 433 21.56 16.27 -13.05
C ARG A 433 22.09 17.02 -11.83
N ILE A 434 22.00 16.38 -10.67
CA ILE A 434 22.50 16.87 -9.39
C ILE A 434 23.35 15.79 -8.70
N GLU A 435 24.25 16.21 -7.81
CA GLU A 435 25.19 15.31 -7.12
C GLU A 435 24.84 15.10 -5.64
N ALA A 436 24.04 15.99 -5.06
CA ALA A 436 23.52 15.90 -3.69
C ALA A 436 22.12 16.52 -3.61
N ALA A 437 21.27 15.99 -2.72
CA ALA A 437 19.93 16.48 -2.45
C ALA A 437 19.65 16.46 -0.94
N GLY A 438 19.25 17.61 -0.39
CA GLY A 438 18.92 17.75 1.04
C GLY A 438 17.43 17.54 1.32
N PRO A 439 17.01 17.72 2.59
CA PRO A 439 15.63 17.53 3.02
C PRO A 439 14.61 18.35 2.19
N SER A 440 13.40 17.79 2.06
CA SER A 440 12.27 18.29 1.25
C SER A 440 12.53 18.41 -0.25
N THR A 441 13.66 17.92 -0.77
CA THR A 441 13.96 18.02 -2.21
C THR A 441 13.40 16.79 -2.94
N PRO A 442 12.52 16.97 -3.95
CA PRO A 442 12.08 15.88 -4.80
C PRO A 442 13.10 15.60 -5.90
N ILE A 443 13.48 14.33 -6.05
CA ILE A 443 14.53 13.91 -7.00
C ILE A 443 14.16 12.59 -7.69
N LEU A 444 14.56 12.46 -8.95
CA LEU A 444 14.51 11.20 -9.68
C LEU A 444 15.84 10.47 -9.46
N VAL A 445 15.78 9.26 -8.89
CA VAL A 445 16.94 8.39 -8.68
C VAL A 445 16.91 7.21 -9.65
N ALA A 446 18.07 6.95 -10.26
CA ALA A 446 18.31 5.76 -11.07
C ALA A 446 19.41 4.88 -10.47
N GLY A 447 19.34 3.58 -10.74
CA GLY A 447 20.25 2.57 -10.22
C GLY A 447 19.62 1.62 -9.20
N LEU A 448 18.29 1.52 -9.21
CA LEU A 448 17.55 0.49 -8.50
C LEU A 448 17.65 -0.84 -9.26
N ASN A 449 17.66 -1.96 -8.53
CA ASN A 449 17.63 -3.28 -9.16
C ASN A 449 16.25 -3.59 -9.73
N GLU A 450 15.19 -3.17 -9.04
CA GLU A 450 13.79 -3.31 -9.44
C GLU A 450 12.99 -2.05 -9.08
N THR A 451 11.78 -1.90 -9.63
CA THR A 451 10.90 -0.78 -9.29
C THR A 451 10.26 -1.00 -7.91
N PRO A 452 10.50 -0.14 -6.90
CA PRO A 452 9.91 -0.26 -5.57
C PRO A 452 8.43 0.09 -5.57
N LEU A 453 7.75 -0.14 -4.45
CA LEU A 453 6.37 0.31 -4.27
C LEU A 453 6.34 1.80 -3.93
N SER A 454 5.24 2.46 -4.29
CA SER A 454 5.06 3.86 -3.90
C SER A 454 4.72 3.93 -2.40
N GLY A 455 5.34 4.85 -1.68
CA GLY A 455 5.33 4.93 -0.21
C GLY A 455 6.40 4.08 0.49
N ASP A 456 7.21 3.31 -0.24
CA ASP A 456 8.36 2.63 0.37
C ASP A 456 9.40 3.63 0.86
N ILE A 457 10.07 3.29 1.96
CA ILE A 457 11.10 4.13 2.54
C ILE A 457 12.45 3.69 2.01
N LEU A 458 13.17 4.64 1.41
CA LEU A 458 14.55 4.50 1.00
C LEU A 458 15.46 4.95 2.15
N GLN A 459 16.39 4.08 2.53
CA GLN A 459 17.40 4.38 3.55
C GLN A 459 18.80 4.14 3.01
N VAL A 460 19.68 5.14 3.17
CA VAL A 460 21.11 5.00 2.83
C VAL A 460 21.80 4.11 3.86
N VAL A 461 22.60 3.17 3.36
CA VAL A 461 23.37 2.19 4.15
C VAL A 461 24.86 2.30 3.83
N ALA A 462 25.71 1.77 4.71
CA ALA A 462 27.15 1.99 4.59
C ALA A 462 27.76 1.26 3.39
N ASN A 463 27.30 0.05 3.09
CA ASN A 463 27.82 -0.76 2.00
C ASN A 463 26.75 -1.66 1.35
N GLU A 464 27.07 -2.19 0.17
CA GLU A 464 26.17 -3.02 -0.62
C GLU A 464 25.85 -4.37 0.06
N LYS A 465 26.76 -4.92 0.86
CA LYS A 465 26.55 -6.18 1.58
C LYS A 465 25.44 -6.03 2.62
N GLU A 466 25.50 -4.95 3.40
CA GLU A 466 24.48 -4.57 4.37
C GLU A 466 23.12 -4.30 3.69
N ALA A 467 23.14 -3.66 2.52
CA ALA A 467 21.93 -3.43 1.73
C ALA A 467 21.22 -4.74 1.36
N ARG A 468 22.00 -5.72 0.86
CA ARG A 468 21.47 -7.03 0.45
C ARG A 468 20.95 -7.85 1.64
N GLN A 469 21.70 -7.89 2.73
CA GLN A 469 21.28 -8.63 3.94
C GLN A 469 19.94 -8.13 4.48
N LYS A 470 19.75 -6.80 4.57
CA LYS A 470 18.49 -6.21 5.04
C LYS A 470 17.34 -6.43 4.05
N SER A 471 17.60 -6.34 2.76
CA SER A 471 16.59 -6.65 1.73
C SER A 471 16.08 -8.09 1.86
N GLU A 472 16.99 -9.05 2.12
CA GLU A 472 16.62 -10.46 2.36
C GLU A 472 15.84 -10.66 3.67
N GLU A 473 16.21 -9.96 4.73
CA GLU A 473 15.47 -9.98 6.00
C GLU A 473 14.05 -9.45 5.84
N ILE A 474 13.87 -8.35 5.11
CA ILE A 474 12.56 -7.76 4.79
C ILE A 474 11.71 -8.74 3.98
N ILE A 475 12.29 -9.37 2.95
CA ILE A 475 11.57 -10.37 2.14
C ILE A 475 11.10 -11.54 3.02
N ARG A 476 11.98 -12.07 3.88
CA ARG A 476 11.62 -13.17 4.80
C ARG A 476 10.52 -12.77 5.79
N ALA A 477 10.57 -11.54 6.31
CA ALA A 477 9.53 -11.02 7.19
C ALA A 477 8.18 -10.86 6.46
N MET A 478 8.19 -10.41 5.19
CA MET A 478 6.99 -10.38 4.34
C MET A 478 6.43 -11.78 4.09
N GLU A 479 7.27 -12.76 3.75
CA GLU A 479 6.86 -14.16 3.52
C GLU A 479 6.22 -14.78 4.78
N ASN A 480 6.82 -14.55 5.95
CA ASN A 480 6.28 -15.02 7.23
C ASN A 480 4.94 -14.35 7.59
N SER A 481 4.73 -13.10 7.18
CA SER A 481 3.49 -12.36 7.42
C SER A 481 2.39 -12.82 6.46
N ALA A 482 2.72 -12.98 5.17
CA ALA A 482 1.81 -13.53 4.16
C ALA A 482 1.35 -14.95 4.51
N SER A 483 2.23 -15.78 5.08
CA SER A 483 1.91 -17.14 5.54
C SER A 483 0.88 -17.16 6.69
N LYS A 484 0.81 -16.10 7.51
CA LYS A 484 -0.17 -15.97 8.60
C LYS A 484 -1.54 -15.51 8.09
N ASP A 485 -1.57 -14.59 7.13
CA ASP A 485 -2.81 -14.14 6.50
C ASP A 485 -3.42 -15.21 5.58
N ASP A 486 -2.59 -15.99 4.87
CA ASP A 486 -3.05 -17.08 4.02
C ASP A 486 -3.83 -18.15 4.83
N MET A 487 -3.42 -18.49 6.05
CA MET A 487 -4.19 -19.45 6.87
C MET A 487 -5.58 -18.93 7.31
N SER A 488 -5.78 -17.61 7.35
CA SER A 488 -7.07 -17.00 7.68
C SER A 488 -7.98 -16.82 6.45
N ASN A 489 -7.39 -16.58 5.27
CA ASN A 489 -8.11 -16.34 4.01
C ASN A 489 -8.30 -17.60 3.14
N MET A 490 -7.43 -18.60 3.24
CA MET A 490 -7.49 -19.83 2.44
C MET A 490 -8.73 -20.69 2.76
N ASN A 491 -9.34 -20.51 3.95
CA ASN A 491 -10.61 -21.15 4.30
C ASN A 491 -11.86 -20.43 3.74
N ARG A 492 -11.73 -19.22 3.17
CA ARG A 492 -12.85 -18.48 2.55
C ARG A 492 -12.80 -18.40 1.03
N LEU A 493 -11.69 -18.77 0.38
CA LEU A 493 -11.48 -18.56 -1.06
C LEU A 493 -11.52 -19.84 -1.93
N ILE A 494 -11.87 -21.00 -1.37
CA ILE A 494 -11.93 -22.26 -2.15
C ILE A 494 -13.37 -22.66 -2.53
N THR A 495 -14.39 -21.90 -2.12
CA THR A 495 -15.79 -22.20 -2.51
C THR A 495 -16.48 -20.92 -2.94
N HIS A 496 -17.14 -20.98 -4.12
CA HIS A 496 -17.84 -19.92 -4.86
C HIS A 496 -17.07 -19.26 -6.02
N VAL A 497 -16.43 -20.07 -6.87
CA VAL A 497 -16.24 -19.68 -8.28
C VAL A 497 -16.72 -20.82 -9.16
N GLN A 498 -18.04 -20.93 -9.28
CA GLN A 498 -18.69 -21.57 -10.43
C GLN A 498 -18.89 -20.54 -11.56
N SER A 499 -17.98 -19.58 -11.73
CA SER A 499 -18.05 -18.67 -12.88
C SER A 499 -17.77 -19.50 -14.14
N ASN A 500 -18.77 -19.66 -15.02
CA ASN A 500 -18.58 -20.37 -16.28
C ASN A 500 -17.67 -19.59 -17.26
N GLN A 501 -17.49 -18.27 -17.04
CA GLN A 501 -16.68 -17.42 -17.91
C GLN A 501 -15.69 -16.54 -17.12
N ILE A 502 -14.39 -16.82 -17.28
CA ILE A 502 -13.30 -16.07 -16.66
C ILE A 502 -12.53 -15.31 -17.75
N MET A 503 -12.59 -13.99 -17.70
CA MET A 503 -11.74 -13.11 -18.50
C MET A 503 -10.34 -13.06 -17.89
N LYS A 504 -9.34 -13.48 -18.65
CA LYS A 504 -7.94 -13.50 -18.19
C LYS A 504 -7.14 -12.39 -18.83
N VAL A 505 -6.34 -11.68 -18.04
CA VAL A 505 -5.61 -10.50 -18.50
C VAL A 505 -4.17 -10.48 -18.02
N VAL A 506 -3.29 -10.04 -18.93
CA VAL A 506 -1.96 -9.53 -18.61
C VAL A 506 -2.04 -8.00 -18.56
N LEU A 507 -1.73 -7.40 -17.42
CA LEU A 507 -1.86 -5.95 -17.20
C LEU A 507 -0.48 -5.28 -17.17
N LYS A 508 -0.24 -4.34 -18.09
CA LYS A 508 0.98 -3.54 -18.14
C LYS A 508 0.64 -2.07 -17.93
N ALA A 509 1.40 -1.41 -17.07
CA ALA A 509 1.25 0.02 -16.82
C ALA A 509 2.60 0.71 -16.83
N ASP A 510 2.62 2.01 -17.09
CA ASP A 510 3.83 2.82 -17.15
C ASP A 510 4.47 3.04 -15.78
N THR A 511 3.65 3.24 -14.74
CA THR A 511 4.11 3.42 -13.36
C THR A 511 3.53 2.38 -12.40
N LYS A 512 4.23 2.17 -11.27
CA LYS A 512 3.79 1.25 -10.22
C LYS A 512 2.48 1.71 -9.59
N GLY A 513 2.34 3.03 -9.41
CA GLY A 513 1.13 3.64 -8.86
C GLY A 513 -0.10 3.39 -9.74
N SER A 514 0.00 3.64 -11.05
CA SER A 514 -1.08 3.36 -11.99
C SER A 514 -1.50 1.89 -11.97
N LEU A 515 -0.52 0.99 -11.87
CA LEU A 515 -0.79 -0.45 -11.79
C LEU A 515 -1.61 -0.83 -10.55
N GLU A 516 -1.27 -0.26 -9.38
CA GLU A 516 -2.01 -0.46 -8.13
C GLU A 516 -3.43 0.09 -8.22
N ALA A 517 -3.59 1.32 -8.73
CA ALA A 517 -4.89 1.97 -8.88
C ALA A 517 -5.83 1.19 -9.82
N ILE A 518 -5.32 0.71 -10.96
CA ILE A 518 -6.10 -0.12 -11.90
C ILE A 518 -6.49 -1.44 -11.23
N LYS A 519 -5.57 -2.11 -10.54
CA LYS A 519 -5.88 -3.36 -9.82
C LYS A 519 -6.97 -3.16 -8.76
N GLY A 520 -6.86 -2.12 -7.94
CA GLY A 520 -7.86 -1.79 -6.92
C GLY A 520 -9.22 -1.49 -7.54
N SER A 521 -9.24 -0.74 -8.64
CA SER A 521 -10.48 -0.40 -9.35
C SER A 521 -11.14 -1.61 -10.00
N LEU A 522 -10.35 -2.49 -10.63
CA LEU A 522 -10.87 -3.72 -11.23
C LEU A 522 -11.33 -4.73 -10.17
N ALA A 523 -10.74 -4.74 -8.97
CA ALA A 523 -11.17 -5.60 -7.86
C ALA A 523 -12.54 -5.19 -7.26
N LYS A 524 -12.98 -3.94 -7.47
CA LYS A 524 -14.33 -3.47 -7.12
C LYS A 524 -15.40 -4.04 -8.06
N ILE A 525 -15.04 -4.45 -9.28
CA ILE A 525 -15.97 -5.08 -10.22
C ILE A 525 -16.20 -6.52 -9.77
N ARG A 526 -17.38 -6.80 -9.21
CA ARG A 526 -17.78 -8.13 -8.75
C ARG A 526 -19.09 -8.51 -9.39
N ASP A 527 -19.16 -9.76 -9.85
CA ASP A 527 -20.34 -10.39 -10.43
C ASP A 527 -20.26 -11.91 -10.17
N ASP A 528 -21.41 -12.57 -10.07
CA ASP A 528 -21.48 -14.00 -9.76
C ASP A 528 -21.26 -14.91 -10.98
N GLU A 529 -21.56 -14.41 -12.18
CA GLU A 529 -21.57 -15.18 -13.43
C GLU A 529 -20.26 -15.03 -14.21
N VAL A 530 -19.69 -13.82 -14.19
CA VAL A 530 -18.43 -13.48 -14.87
C VAL A 530 -17.36 -13.03 -13.90
N ALA A 531 -16.12 -13.48 -14.13
CA ALA A 531 -15.00 -13.09 -13.29
C ALA A 531 -13.82 -12.57 -14.13
N PHE A 532 -13.07 -11.65 -13.56
CA PHE A 532 -11.83 -11.14 -14.12
C PHE A 532 -10.63 -11.66 -13.33
N LYS A 533 -9.59 -12.13 -14.02
CA LYS A 533 -8.36 -12.65 -13.40
C LYS A 533 -7.12 -12.06 -14.06
N ILE A 534 -6.32 -11.36 -13.24
CA ILE A 534 -4.98 -10.91 -13.63
C ILE A 534 -4.03 -12.11 -13.53
N ILE A 535 -3.51 -12.57 -14.67
CA ILE A 535 -2.50 -13.64 -14.72
C ILE A 535 -1.13 -13.08 -14.36
N HIS A 536 -0.82 -11.92 -14.93
CA HIS A 536 0.44 -11.24 -14.74
C HIS A 536 0.21 -9.74 -14.79
N SER A 537 1.02 -9.03 -14.03
CA SER A 537 1.02 -7.59 -14.01
C SER A 537 2.42 -7.06 -13.83
N GLY A 538 2.80 -6.05 -14.59
CA GLY A 538 4.15 -5.48 -14.53
C GLY A 538 4.19 -4.02 -14.94
N VAL A 539 5.29 -3.36 -14.59
CA VAL A 539 5.59 -1.99 -14.98
C VAL A 539 6.44 -2.00 -16.25
N GLY A 540 6.18 -1.04 -17.15
CA GLY A 540 6.89 -0.87 -18.43
C GLY A 540 6.14 -1.46 -19.62
N GLU A 541 6.75 -1.30 -20.80
CA GLU A 541 6.14 -1.65 -22.09
C GLU A 541 5.76 -3.12 -22.23
N VAL A 542 4.87 -3.40 -23.18
CA VAL A 542 4.41 -4.76 -23.51
C VAL A 542 5.51 -5.52 -24.25
N SER A 543 5.98 -6.60 -23.64
CA SER A 543 7.05 -7.44 -24.18
C SER A 543 6.53 -8.68 -24.91
N GLU A 544 7.40 -9.36 -25.65
CA GLU A 544 7.08 -10.64 -26.27
C GLU A 544 6.67 -11.70 -25.23
N SER A 545 7.32 -11.72 -24.05
CA SER A 545 6.95 -12.65 -22.97
C SER A 545 5.55 -12.40 -22.42
N ASP A 546 5.12 -11.13 -22.34
CA ASP A 546 3.77 -10.77 -21.91
C ASP A 546 2.73 -11.34 -22.89
N ILE A 547 3.00 -11.23 -24.18
CA ILE A 547 2.13 -11.72 -25.26
C ILE A 547 2.06 -13.24 -25.25
N MET A 548 3.20 -13.91 -25.11
CA MET A 548 3.25 -15.38 -25.04
C MET A 548 2.48 -15.90 -23.82
N MET A 549 2.55 -15.20 -22.69
CA MET A 549 1.80 -15.57 -21.48
C MET A 549 0.29 -15.39 -21.65
N ALA A 550 -0.13 -14.30 -22.31
CA ALA A 550 -1.52 -14.08 -22.68
C ALA A 550 -2.02 -15.17 -23.66
N SER A 551 -1.24 -15.49 -24.70
CA SER A 551 -1.54 -16.55 -25.67
C SER A 551 -1.73 -17.91 -24.98
N ALA A 552 -0.76 -18.32 -24.16
CA ALA A 552 -0.81 -19.59 -23.43
C ALA A 552 -2.04 -19.72 -22.52
N SER A 553 -2.49 -18.59 -21.98
CA SER A 553 -3.64 -18.55 -21.08
C SER A 553 -4.97 -18.31 -21.76
N LYS A 554 -4.98 -18.03 -23.08
CA LYS A 554 -6.12 -17.51 -23.86
C LYS A 554 -6.69 -16.22 -23.26
N GLY A 555 -5.80 -15.34 -22.82
CA GLY A 555 -6.12 -14.02 -22.30
C GLY A 555 -5.82 -12.91 -23.28
N LEU A 556 -6.12 -11.68 -22.88
CA LEU A 556 -5.75 -10.46 -23.59
C LEU A 556 -4.73 -9.65 -22.79
N VAL A 557 -4.09 -8.68 -23.44
CA VAL A 557 -3.17 -7.73 -22.80
C VAL A 557 -3.84 -6.38 -22.69
N LEU A 558 -3.88 -5.82 -21.48
CA LEU A 558 -4.27 -4.42 -21.23
C LEU A 558 -3.01 -3.61 -20.94
N GLY A 559 -2.76 -2.58 -21.73
CA GLY A 559 -1.70 -1.60 -21.53
C GLY A 559 -2.27 -0.26 -21.10
N PHE A 560 -1.77 0.31 -20.02
CA PHE A 560 -2.09 1.67 -19.58
C PHE A 560 -0.86 2.58 -19.70
N HIS A 561 -0.95 3.62 -20.51
CA HIS A 561 0.17 4.51 -20.85
C HIS A 561 1.44 3.81 -21.39
N VAL A 562 1.27 2.60 -21.93
CA VAL A 562 2.34 1.77 -22.49
C VAL A 562 2.06 1.39 -23.94
N ASP A 563 3.13 1.26 -24.71
CA ASP A 563 3.20 0.68 -26.03
C ASP A 563 3.94 -0.68 -26.01
N PHE A 564 4.25 -1.21 -27.18
CA PHE A 564 5.11 -2.38 -27.35
C PHE A 564 6.58 -2.00 -27.15
N ASP A 565 7.34 -2.87 -26.48
CA ASP A 565 8.78 -2.68 -26.27
C ASP A 565 9.58 -2.68 -27.60
N SER A 566 9.02 -3.31 -28.62
CA SER A 566 9.67 -3.58 -29.89
C SER A 566 8.65 -3.87 -31.00
N ALA A 567 9.06 -3.65 -32.25
CA ALA A 567 8.27 -4.07 -33.41
C ALA A 567 8.06 -5.60 -33.45
N HIS A 568 8.95 -6.38 -32.82
CA HIS A 568 8.84 -7.83 -32.77
C HIS A 568 7.71 -8.28 -31.85
N ALA A 569 7.57 -7.68 -30.67
CA ALA A 569 6.45 -7.94 -29.77
C ALA A 569 5.12 -7.70 -30.50
N LYS A 570 4.97 -6.59 -31.22
CA LYS A 570 3.77 -6.32 -32.03
C LYS A 570 3.50 -7.41 -33.07
N GLN A 571 4.52 -7.84 -33.82
CA GLN A 571 4.37 -8.93 -34.80
C GLN A 571 3.99 -10.26 -34.14
N THR A 572 4.53 -10.55 -32.96
CA THR A 572 4.17 -11.75 -32.19
C THR A 572 2.70 -11.68 -31.74
N ALA A 573 2.19 -10.52 -31.30
CA ALA A 573 0.76 -10.37 -30.98
C ALA A 573 -0.14 -10.70 -32.18
N GLU A 574 0.20 -10.20 -33.38
CA GLU A 574 -0.54 -10.47 -34.61
C GLU A 574 -0.47 -11.95 -35.02
N ARG A 575 0.71 -12.56 -34.91
CA ARG A 575 0.94 -13.98 -35.24
C ARG A 575 0.18 -14.92 -34.30
N GLU A 576 0.27 -14.67 -33.00
CA GLU A 576 -0.37 -15.47 -31.95
C GLU A 576 -1.86 -15.12 -31.77
N ARG A 577 -2.36 -14.10 -32.49
CA ARG A 577 -3.74 -13.59 -32.41
C ARG A 577 -4.13 -13.18 -30.98
N VAL A 578 -3.19 -12.59 -30.26
CA VAL A 578 -3.43 -12.01 -28.93
C VAL A 578 -3.92 -10.59 -29.09
N GLU A 579 -5.05 -10.28 -28.47
CA GLU A 579 -5.58 -8.92 -28.45
C GLU A 579 -4.81 -8.07 -27.43
N VAL A 580 -4.26 -6.94 -27.89
CA VAL A 580 -3.55 -5.97 -27.06
C VAL A 580 -4.29 -4.64 -27.13
N ARG A 581 -4.92 -4.25 -26.03
CA ARG A 581 -5.66 -2.98 -25.93
C ARG A 581 -4.86 -2.00 -25.10
N ARG A 582 -4.70 -0.78 -25.60
CA ARG A 582 -3.88 0.27 -24.98
C ARG A 582 -4.75 1.47 -24.67
N TYR A 583 -4.63 1.98 -23.46
CA TYR A 583 -5.44 3.07 -22.93
C TYR A 583 -4.55 4.17 -22.38
N LYS A 584 -5.06 5.40 -22.45
CA LYS A 584 -4.43 6.58 -21.87
C LYS A 584 -5.28 7.21 -20.75
N ILE A 585 -6.51 6.75 -20.59
CA ILE A 585 -7.44 7.23 -19.57
C ILE A 585 -7.95 6.02 -18.81
N ILE A 586 -7.84 6.06 -17.48
CA ILE A 586 -8.15 4.90 -16.63
C ILE A 586 -9.63 4.49 -16.72
N TYR A 587 -10.53 5.46 -16.89
CA TYR A 587 -11.97 5.21 -17.10
C TYR A 587 -12.25 4.41 -18.36
N GLU A 588 -11.63 4.79 -19.49
CA GLU A 588 -11.79 4.05 -20.75
C GLU A 588 -11.36 2.59 -20.61
N LEU A 589 -10.30 2.35 -19.83
CA LEU A 589 -9.85 0.99 -19.53
C LEU A 589 -10.87 0.24 -18.69
N ILE A 590 -11.34 0.83 -17.59
CA ILE A 590 -12.29 0.19 -16.66
C ILE A 590 -13.63 -0.08 -17.36
N ASP A 591 -14.16 0.90 -18.08
CA ASP A 591 -15.45 0.79 -18.78
C ASP A 591 -15.38 -0.24 -19.89
N GLU A 592 -14.26 -0.31 -20.61
CA GLU A 592 -14.09 -1.33 -21.64
C GLU A 592 -13.97 -2.73 -21.03
N VAL A 593 -13.32 -2.88 -19.87
CA VAL A 593 -13.33 -4.15 -19.12
C VAL A 593 -14.77 -4.52 -18.71
N LYS A 594 -15.57 -3.58 -18.20
CA LYS A 594 -16.99 -3.81 -17.89
C LYS A 594 -17.79 -4.21 -19.13
N ASN A 595 -17.54 -3.58 -20.28
CA ASN A 595 -18.21 -3.91 -21.54
C ASN A 595 -17.86 -5.33 -22.00
N VAL A 596 -16.59 -5.72 -21.93
CA VAL A 596 -16.16 -7.08 -22.28
C VAL A 596 -16.77 -8.10 -21.34
N LEU A 597 -16.75 -7.86 -20.03
CA LEU A 597 -17.39 -8.73 -19.05
C LEU A 597 -18.91 -8.84 -19.30
N SER A 598 -19.56 -7.73 -19.65
CA SER A 598 -20.99 -7.74 -20.01
C SER A 598 -21.26 -8.56 -21.27
N GLY A 599 -20.36 -8.54 -22.25
CA GLY A 599 -20.45 -9.38 -23.44
C GLY A 599 -20.27 -10.88 -23.20
N LEU A 600 -19.70 -11.25 -22.04
CA LEU A 600 -19.58 -12.65 -21.59
C LEU A 600 -20.82 -13.14 -20.85
N LEU A 601 -21.73 -12.25 -20.44
CA LEU A 601 -22.99 -12.63 -19.79
C LEU A 601 -23.93 -13.31 -20.79
N GLU A 602 -24.59 -14.37 -20.32
CA GLU A 602 -25.65 -15.00 -21.09
C GLU A 602 -26.85 -14.03 -21.21
N PRO A 603 -27.45 -13.87 -22.41
CA PRO A 603 -28.61 -12.99 -22.60
C PRO A 603 -29.77 -13.40 -21.68
N GLU A 604 -30.46 -12.41 -21.10
CA GLU A 604 -31.67 -12.65 -20.35
C GLU A 604 -32.83 -12.93 -21.30
N ILE A 605 -33.57 -14.01 -21.08
CA ILE A 605 -34.80 -14.27 -21.82
C ILE A 605 -35.94 -13.57 -21.09
N VAL A 606 -36.31 -12.39 -21.58
CA VAL A 606 -37.43 -11.62 -21.03
C VAL A 606 -38.72 -11.99 -21.76
N VAL A 607 -39.80 -12.14 -21.00
CA VAL A 607 -41.14 -12.36 -21.54
C VAL A 607 -41.77 -10.99 -21.81
N GLU A 608 -41.92 -10.64 -23.09
CA GLU A 608 -42.66 -9.46 -23.52
C GLU A 608 -44.13 -9.84 -23.71
N GLU A 609 -45.01 -9.33 -22.86
CA GLU A 609 -46.45 -9.47 -23.05
C GLU A 609 -46.91 -8.60 -24.23
N LEU A 610 -47.65 -9.21 -25.16
CA LEU A 610 -48.09 -8.57 -26.39
C LEU A 610 -49.56 -8.13 -26.31
N GLY A 611 -50.41 -8.91 -25.65
CA GLY A 611 -51.82 -8.59 -25.51
C GLY A 611 -52.70 -9.75 -25.06
N LYS A 612 -53.95 -9.43 -24.71
CA LYS A 612 -54.96 -10.40 -24.27
C LYS A 612 -56.04 -10.54 -25.32
N VAL A 613 -56.41 -11.79 -25.62
CA VAL A 613 -57.35 -12.13 -26.69
C VAL A 613 -58.42 -13.06 -26.16
N ALA A 614 -59.69 -12.67 -26.22
CA ALA A 614 -60.81 -13.50 -25.77
C ALA A 614 -61.33 -14.38 -26.91
N VAL A 615 -61.56 -15.66 -26.60
CA VAL A 615 -62.24 -16.61 -27.48
C VAL A 615 -63.74 -16.29 -27.48
N GLN A 616 -64.27 -15.92 -28.65
CA GLN A 616 -65.67 -15.57 -28.83
C GLN A 616 -66.50 -16.76 -29.32
N GLN A 617 -65.97 -17.52 -30.27
CA GLN A 617 -66.70 -18.61 -30.90
C GLN A 617 -65.77 -19.69 -31.42
N ILE A 618 -66.22 -20.95 -31.40
CA ILE A 618 -65.46 -22.09 -31.93
C ILE A 618 -66.11 -22.57 -33.23
N PHE A 619 -65.40 -22.44 -34.35
CA PHE A 619 -65.92 -22.79 -35.68
C PHE A 619 -65.69 -24.24 -36.06
N TRP A 620 -64.57 -24.82 -35.60
CA TRP A 620 -64.20 -26.18 -35.96
C TRP A 620 -63.30 -26.81 -34.91
N THR A 621 -63.47 -28.10 -34.66
CA THR A 621 -62.66 -28.87 -33.71
C THR A 621 -62.41 -30.27 -34.25
N LYS A 622 -61.15 -30.68 -34.36
CA LYS A 622 -60.75 -32.03 -34.79
C LYS A 622 -59.50 -32.49 -34.05
N LYS A 623 -59.68 -33.48 -33.16
CA LYS A 623 -58.63 -34.05 -32.30
C LYS A 623 -57.89 -33.00 -31.46
N LYS A 624 -56.86 -32.38 -32.03
CA LYS A 624 -56.00 -31.36 -31.40
C LYS A 624 -56.04 -30.01 -32.10
N GLU A 625 -56.58 -29.95 -33.31
CA GLU A 625 -56.71 -28.69 -34.05
C GLU A 625 -58.08 -28.07 -33.79
N MET A 626 -58.09 -26.77 -33.48
CA MET A 626 -59.29 -25.96 -33.31
C MET A 626 -59.16 -24.67 -34.12
N ILE A 627 -60.26 -24.25 -34.77
CA ILE A 627 -60.36 -22.92 -35.39
C ILE A 627 -61.32 -22.12 -34.54
N ILE A 628 -60.81 -21.04 -33.98
CA ILE A 628 -61.53 -20.19 -33.03
C ILE A 628 -61.60 -18.76 -33.58
N GLY A 629 -62.76 -18.15 -33.42
CA GLY A 629 -62.98 -16.72 -33.58
C GLY A 629 -62.65 -16.03 -32.27
N CYS A 630 -61.78 -15.04 -32.36
CA CYS A 630 -61.22 -14.35 -31.22
C CYS A 630 -61.35 -12.84 -31.42
N LYS A 631 -61.37 -12.11 -30.30
CA LYS A 631 -61.31 -10.65 -30.29
C LYS A 631 -60.17 -10.18 -29.39
N VAL A 632 -59.33 -9.29 -29.90
CA VAL A 632 -58.24 -8.70 -29.12
C VAL A 632 -58.83 -7.71 -28.12
N ILE A 633 -58.67 -8.00 -26.83
CA ILE A 633 -59.18 -7.19 -25.71
C ILE A 633 -58.27 -5.99 -25.49
N ASN A 634 -56.96 -6.24 -25.43
CA ASN A 634 -55.93 -5.25 -25.19
C ASN A 634 -54.65 -5.68 -25.93
N GLY A 635 -53.95 -4.72 -26.55
CA GLY A 635 -52.64 -4.94 -27.14
C GLY A 635 -52.73 -5.54 -28.54
N LYS A 636 -51.94 -6.57 -28.80
CA LYS A 636 -51.88 -7.23 -30.11
C LYS A 636 -51.55 -8.71 -29.99
N ILE A 637 -51.92 -9.47 -31.02
CA ILE A 637 -51.49 -10.85 -31.19
C ILE A 637 -50.75 -11.01 -32.52
N THR A 638 -49.61 -11.68 -32.48
CA THR A 638 -48.82 -11.97 -33.68
C THR A 638 -48.81 -13.46 -33.96
N LYS A 639 -48.58 -13.83 -35.22
CA LYS A 639 -48.52 -15.25 -35.61
C LYS A 639 -47.46 -16.06 -34.84
N ASP A 640 -46.35 -15.42 -34.48
CA ASP A 640 -45.23 -16.07 -33.78
C ASP A 640 -45.31 -15.92 -32.25
N SER A 641 -46.45 -15.43 -31.72
CA SER A 641 -46.67 -15.33 -30.28
C SER A 641 -46.83 -16.71 -29.65
N LEU A 642 -46.29 -16.87 -28.43
CA LEU A 642 -46.69 -17.93 -27.51
C LEU A 642 -47.93 -17.44 -26.75
N VAL A 643 -48.82 -18.35 -26.38
CA VAL A 643 -50.02 -18.00 -25.62
C VAL A 643 -50.13 -18.83 -24.34
N LYS A 644 -50.44 -18.15 -23.22
CA LYS A 644 -51.00 -18.78 -22.02
C LYS A 644 -52.53 -18.75 -22.13
N ILE A 645 -53.18 -19.85 -21.75
CA ILE A 645 -54.63 -20.01 -21.87
C ILE A 645 -55.21 -19.96 -20.47
N HIS A 646 -56.13 -19.01 -20.25
CA HIS A 646 -56.81 -18.78 -18.98
C HIS A 646 -58.30 -19.07 -19.13
N ARG A 647 -58.89 -19.63 -18.08
CA ARG A 647 -60.35 -19.76 -17.92
C ARG A 647 -60.73 -19.21 -16.56
N GLY A 648 -61.30 -18.01 -16.55
CA GLY A 648 -61.39 -17.24 -15.31
C GLY A 648 -59.99 -16.93 -14.77
N GLU A 649 -59.71 -17.34 -13.54
CA GLU A 649 -58.39 -17.18 -12.89
C GLU A 649 -57.46 -18.39 -13.07
N GLU A 650 -57.94 -19.52 -13.61
CA GLU A 650 -57.15 -20.75 -13.74
C GLU A 650 -56.33 -20.76 -15.05
N ILE A 651 -55.04 -21.10 -14.96
CA ILE A 651 -54.15 -21.31 -16.12
C ILE A 651 -54.28 -22.75 -16.60
N LEU A 652 -54.86 -22.94 -17.79
CA LEU A 652 -55.10 -24.27 -18.37
C LEU A 652 -53.90 -24.83 -19.12
N ALA A 653 -53.11 -23.97 -19.76
CA ALA A 653 -51.86 -24.33 -20.42
C ALA A 653 -50.97 -23.11 -20.67
N GLU A 654 -49.67 -23.36 -20.67
CA GLU A 654 -48.64 -22.37 -20.99
C GLU A 654 -47.89 -22.77 -22.28
N GLU A 655 -47.17 -21.82 -22.87
CA GLU A 655 -46.27 -22.03 -24.01
C GLU A 655 -46.93 -22.64 -25.27
N GLN A 656 -48.20 -22.34 -25.53
CA GLN A 656 -48.85 -22.86 -26.72
C GLN A 656 -48.51 -22.01 -27.95
N LYS A 657 -48.28 -22.68 -29.09
CA LYS A 657 -47.97 -22.03 -30.38
C LYS A 657 -49.22 -21.91 -31.23
N LEU A 658 -49.33 -20.80 -31.94
CA LEU A 658 -50.38 -20.60 -32.94
C LEU A 658 -49.95 -21.22 -34.28
N VAL A 659 -50.89 -21.88 -34.97
CA VAL A 659 -50.62 -22.48 -36.30
C VAL A 659 -50.82 -21.43 -37.40
N SER A 660 -51.88 -20.63 -37.29
CA SER A 660 -52.13 -19.52 -38.21
C SER A 660 -53.01 -18.45 -37.57
N LEU A 661 -52.83 -17.23 -38.05
CA LEU A 661 -53.62 -16.05 -37.70
C LEU A 661 -54.24 -15.48 -38.98
N GLN A 662 -55.56 -15.29 -38.98
CA GLN A 662 -56.33 -14.82 -40.13
C GLN A 662 -57.26 -13.68 -39.72
N ARG A 663 -57.49 -12.75 -40.65
CA ARG A 663 -58.51 -11.70 -40.53
C ARG A 663 -59.40 -11.76 -41.76
N GLY A 664 -60.64 -12.21 -41.59
CA GLY A 664 -61.49 -12.65 -42.70
C GLY A 664 -60.86 -13.83 -43.43
N GLU A 665 -60.70 -13.72 -44.76
CA GLU A 665 -60.09 -14.78 -45.58
C GLU A 665 -58.56 -14.65 -45.73
N ASN A 666 -57.96 -13.56 -45.22
CA ASN A 666 -56.54 -13.26 -45.42
C ASN A 666 -55.70 -13.70 -44.23
N SER A 667 -54.56 -14.36 -44.49
CA SER A 667 -53.54 -14.61 -43.47
C SER A 667 -52.83 -13.30 -43.12
N VAL A 668 -52.70 -13.02 -41.83
CA VAL A 668 -52.07 -11.79 -41.32
C VAL A 668 -51.00 -12.13 -40.30
N ASN A 669 -50.01 -11.23 -40.15
CA ASN A 669 -48.93 -11.42 -39.18
C ASN A 669 -49.25 -10.83 -37.81
N GLU A 670 -50.15 -9.83 -37.75
CA GLU A 670 -50.53 -9.10 -36.54
C GLU A 670 -52.00 -8.71 -36.60
N VAL A 671 -52.69 -8.77 -35.46
CA VAL A 671 -54.05 -8.23 -35.25
C VAL A 671 -54.03 -7.36 -34.00
N LYS A 672 -54.64 -6.18 -34.09
CA LYS A 672 -54.59 -5.13 -33.06
C LYS A 672 -55.84 -5.12 -32.18
N GLU A 673 -55.75 -4.41 -31.07
CA GLU A 673 -56.84 -4.19 -30.12
C GLU A 673 -58.17 -3.80 -30.78
N GLY A 674 -59.26 -4.41 -30.30
CA GLY A 674 -60.61 -4.19 -30.79
C GLY A 674 -60.96 -4.94 -32.08
N GLU A 675 -59.99 -5.46 -32.82
CA GLU A 675 -60.22 -6.25 -34.03
C GLU A 675 -60.53 -7.73 -33.74
N GLU A 676 -61.28 -8.35 -34.66
CA GLU A 676 -61.60 -9.77 -34.65
C GLU A 676 -60.63 -10.56 -35.54
N CYS A 677 -60.26 -11.77 -35.10
CA CYS A 677 -59.39 -12.66 -35.85
C CYS A 677 -59.79 -14.12 -35.73
N GLY A 678 -59.47 -14.89 -36.76
CA GLY A 678 -59.50 -16.34 -36.75
C GLY A 678 -58.14 -16.89 -36.36
N ILE A 679 -58.07 -17.69 -35.31
CA ILE A 679 -56.85 -18.37 -34.87
C ILE A 679 -57.01 -19.86 -35.12
N LYS A 680 -56.03 -20.46 -35.79
CA LYS A 680 -55.88 -21.92 -35.80
C LYS A 680 -54.92 -22.31 -34.68
N TYR A 681 -55.46 -23.01 -33.70
CA TYR A 681 -54.75 -23.54 -32.54
C TYR A 681 -54.53 -25.04 -32.71
N ASP A 682 -53.33 -25.53 -32.37
CA ASP A 682 -53.05 -26.97 -32.27
C ASP A 682 -52.53 -27.27 -30.87
N GLY A 683 -53.37 -27.92 -30.07
CA GLY A 683 -53.06 -28.21 -28.68
C GLY A 683 -53.97 -29.27 -28.07
N LYS A 684 -53.62 -29.73 -26.86
CA LYS A 684 -54.37 -30.79 -26.17
C LYS A 684 -55.54 -30.24 -25.34
N VAL A 685 -55.48 -28.96 -24.97
CA VAL A 685 -56.52 -28.29 -24.20
C VAL A 685 -57.73 -28.03 -25.09
N LYS A 686 -58.92 -28.38 -24.62
CA LYS A 686 -60.18 -28.03 -25.27
C LYS A 686 -60.58 -26.63 -24.85
N LEU A 687 -60.63 -25.72 -25.82
CA LEU A 687 -61.04 -24.35 -25.65
C LEU A 687 -62.57 -24.26 -25.49
N GLU A 688 -63.02 -23.29 -24.71
CA GLU A 688 -64.42 -22.89 -24.53
C GLU A 688 -64.59 -21.40 -24.85
N GLU A 689 -65.82 -21.00 -25.15
CA GLU A 689 -66.15 -19.58 -25.32
C GLU A 689 -65.95 -18.85 -23.99
N GLY A 690 -65.24 -17.72 -24.00
CA GLY A 690 -64.83 -16.98 -22.82
C GLY A 690 -63.42 -17.27 -22.32
N ASP A 691 -62.70 -18.26 -22.87
CA ASP A 691 -61.28 -18.47 -22.57
C ASP A 691 -60.44 -17.25 -23.04
N ILE A 692 -59.40 -16.90 -22.29
CA ILE A 692 -58.51 -15.76 -22.60
C ILE A 692 -57.12 -16.29 -22.97
N PHE A 693 -56.61 -15.82 -24.10
CA PHE A 693 -55.24 -16.04 -24.55
C PHE A 693 -54.41 -14.83 -24.16
N GLU A 694 -53.47 -15.03 -23.26
CA GLU A 694 -52.43 -14.05 -22.95
C GLU A 694 -51.24 -14.31 -23.88
N ALA A 695 -51.09 -13.46 -24.89
CA ALA A 695 -50.07 -13.57 -25.90
C ALA A 695 -48.78 -12.90 -25.44
N TYR A 696 -47.67 -13.61 -25.54
CA TYR A 696 -46.34 -13.11 -25.20
C TYR A 696 -45.29 -13.61 -26.19
N ARG A 697 -44.10 -13.00 -26.16
CA ARG A 697 -42.94 -13.44 -26.91
C ARG A 697 -41.73 -13.46 -25.99
N ARG A 698 -40.83 -14.42 -26.22
CA ARG A 698 -39.50 -14.44 -25.60
C ARG A 698 -38.57 -13.55 -26.40
N VAL A 699 -37.99 -12.54 -25.77
CA VAL A 699 -37.00 -11.65 -26.36
C VAL A 699 -35.71 -11.82 -25.60
N GLU A 700 -34.61 -12.07 -26.33
CA GLU A 700 -33.28 -12.07 -25.76
C GLU A 700 -32.83 -10.62 -25.54
N LYS A 701 -32.63 -10.24 -24.28
CA LYS A 701 -32.12 -8.93 -23.89
C LYS A 701 -30.68 -9.10 -23.40
N HIS A 702 -29.74 -8.39 -24.05
CA HIS A 702 -28.36 -8.35 -23.58
C HIS A 702 -28.30 -7.65 -22.22
N ARG A 703 -27.67 -8.31 -21.25
CA ARG A 703 -27.48 -7.79 -19.89
C ARG A 703 -26.23 -6.92 -19.83
N LYS A 704 -26.23 -5.93 -18.94
CA LYS A 704 -25.03 -5.18 -18.56
C LYS A 704 -24.64 -5.50 -17.12
N LEU A 705 -23.34 -5.44 -16.82
CA LEU A 705 -22.87 -5.44 -15.44
C LEU A 705 -23.49 -4.26 -14.68
N GLY A 706 -24.11 -4.54 -13.52
CA GLY A 706 -24.78 -3.54 -12.67
C GLY A 706 -26.30 -3.57 -12.73
N ASP A 707 -26.91 -4.11 -13.78
CA ASP A 707 -28.38 -4.14 -13.97
C ASP A 707 -29.14 -4.91 -12.86
N LYS A 708 -28.46 -5.82 -12.13
CA LYS A 708 -29.06 -6.54 -10.99
C LYS A 708 -29.20 -5.66 -9.75
N ILE A 709 -28.22 -4.79 -9.49
CA ILE A 709 -28.19 -3.95 -8.27
C ILE A 709 -29.23 -2.83 -8.39
N GLU A 710 -29.33 -2.19 -9.57
CA GLU A 710 -30.34 -1.15 -9.81
C GLU A 710 -31.77 -1.72 -9.76
N ARG A 711 -31.99 -2.96 -10.23
CA ARG A 711 -33.30 -3.61 -10.14
C ARG A 711 -33.65 -4.12 -8.74
N GLU A 712 -32.68 -4.60 -7.95
CA GLU A 712 -32.93 -4.97 -6.55
C GLU A 712 -33.26 -3.73 -5.69
N GLU A 713 -32.63 -2.58 -5.97
CA GLU A 713 -33.00 -1.31 -5.33
C GLU A 713 -34.37 -0.80 -5.80
N GLU A 714 -34.72 -0.93 -7.09
CA GLU A 714 -36.04 -0.58 -7.61
C GLU A 714 -37.15 -1.52 -7.09
N GLU A 715 -36.93 -2.84 -7.02
CA GLU A 715 -37.89 -3.82 -6.49
C GLU A 715 -38.13 -3.62 -4.99
N VAL A 716 -37.09 -3.27 -4.22
CA VAL A 716 -37.26 -2.95 -2.78
C VAL A 716 -38.07 -1.67 -2.59
N VAL A 717 -37.87 -0.66 -3.44
CA VAL A 717 -38.65 0.58 -3.39
C VAL A 717 -40.10 0.36 -3.85
N GLU A 718 -40.35 -0.51 -4.83
CA GLU A 718 -41.70 -0.88 -5.25
C GLU A 718 -42.43 -1.77 -4.21
N ASP A 719 -41.75 -2.69 -3.54
CA ASP A 719 -42.32 -3.50 -2.45
C ASP A 719 -42.59 -2.66 -1.19
N GLU A 720 -41.76 -1.66 -0.88
CA GLU A 720 -42.03 -0.70 0.20
C GLU A 720 -43.24 0.20 -0.13
N ALA A 721 -43.36 0.68 -1.36
CA ALA A 721 -44.51 1.47 -1.81
C ALA A 721 -45.83 0.65 -1.85
N ALA A 722 -45.77 -0.61 -2.27
CA ALA A 722 -46.93 -1.52 -2.25
C ALA A 722 -47.32 -1.92 -0.83
N GLY A 723 -46.35 -1.97 0.09
CA GLY A 723 -46.57 -2.16 1.53
C GLY A 723 -47.35 -1.01 2.15
N GLU A 724 -46.96 0.24 1.86
CA GLU A 724 -47.61 1.47 2.36
C GLU A 724 -49.05 1.62 1.83
N GLU A 725 -49.33 1.33 0.55
CA GLU A 725 -50.71 1.35 0.02
C GLU A 725 -51.63 0.29 0.66
N SER A 726 -51.05 -0.82 1.14
CA SER A 726 -51.78 -1.89 1.84
C SER A 726 -52.05 -1.60 3.32
N GLU A 727 -51.29 -0.69 3.93
CA GLU A 727 -51.50 -0.21 5.30
C GLU A 727 -52.50 0.96 5.32
N ASP A 728 -52.42 1.90 4.38
CA ASP A 728 -53.39 2.99 4.26
C ASP A 728 -54.81 2.49 3.97
N SER A 729 -54.97 1.43 3.15
CA SER A 729 -56.27 0.81 2.90
C SER A 729 -56.85 0.05 4.10
N LYS A 730 -56.00 -0.42 5.03
CA LYS A 730 -56.44 -1.05 6.30
C LYS A 730 -56.73 -0.04 7.40
N GLU A 731 -56.16 1.16 7.35
CA GLU A 731 -56.52 2.26 8.25
C GLU A 731 -57.84 2.93 7.84
N GLU A 732 -58.10 3.09 6.53
CA GLU A 732 -59.38 3.62 6.05
C GLU A 732 -60.57 2.70 6.40
N GLU A 733 -60.43 1.38 6.28
CA GLU A 733 -61.48 0.41 6.68
C GLU A 733 -61.75 0.39 8.19
N LYS A 734 -60.77 0.76 9.04
CA LYS A 734 -60.96 0.84 10.49
C LYS A 734 -61.62 2.13 10.95
N THR A 735 -61.57 3.20 10.16
CA THR A 735 -62.25 4.47 10.46
C THR A 735 -63.72 4.49 10.08
N GLU A 736 -64.23 3.55 9.27
CA GLU A 736 -65.66 3.43 8.97
C GLU A 736 -66.46 2.55 9.96
N GLU A 737 -65.79 1.82 10.88
CA GLU A 737 -66.44 0.98 11.92
C GLU A 737 -66.45 1.57 13.35
N THR A 738 -66.11 2.85 13.53
CA THR A 738 -66.29 3.61 14.80
C THR A 738 -67.12 4.85 14.60
#